data_AF-A0A158QNH3-F1
#
_entry.id   AF-A0A158QNH3-F1
#
_cell.length_a   1.000
_cell.length_b   1.000
_cell.length_c   1.000
_cell.angle_alpha   90.00
_cell.angle_beta   90.00
_cell.angle_gamma   90.00
#
_symmetry.space_group_name_H-M   'P 1'
#
loop_
_entity.id
_entity.type
_entity.pdbx_description
1 polymer ?
#
loop_
_entity_poly.entity_id
_entity_poly.type
_entity_poly.pdbx_seq_one_letter_code
_entity_poly.pdbx_strand_id
1 'polypeptide(L)'
;MRRLLGIDFSPLFQPWDKKLQTLGVIIIFVMVIPMFAVSLVLPFILFFTFQWHILFLYWLWFLYDRNSPYVGGYNNPWLRRADVQLTPRGSCNKVLRREWLLLSGFIDCSKESIQNAFARRNAGQAVILVIEGPEHNAKFYNLGGAEEALYARPGSYKLKLLTRKGFIKQALRCGASLVPVYTFGENDIYEQVDITEGSLLYQFQMWVKRHVGVTVPIFYGTGLFQLNFGFLPYRTPLNTVVGAPIDVPKVVEPTDEEVDCLHRQYIEALTGLFEKHKTRFGVPEETKLILIFTFQWHILLAYSLWYLYDRKSPQNGGYRVNFPQRWRIQKWFANYFPITLHRTAELPADRNYIVGCHPHGIIGMAVTSNFASEGTDKSKVFPGIRFSVCTLASNFQVMFTREFLLLCGLIDCSKESIANALAEQKTGRAIVLAVGGAEEALEARPGAHKLKLLTRKGFVKQAIRNGASLVPVYSFGENDLYNQLDNPEGSLVRKIQTLSKRWLGISLPLFYGRGVLQLNFGFLPHRRPIHTVVGAPIAVSRIPEPTDEEVDNVHRQYCKALEELFEQHKTRFGVSKEAKLILYVPYLQMATLQWHILFLYAMWYLYDRDSPKTGGYRNNFPQRWIYYKWFAKYFPVTLHKTAELPDDRNYIVGCHPHGIICMSVSANFASEGTDKSKVVSEVPQPKFEECSIKPFPGIRFSPCTLASNFKVMITRELLLLAGFIDCSKESISNALSAQKGGAEEALYARPGEHVLKLLSRKGFVKQALQHGASLVPVYSFGENDLYYQVDNPKGSLTRAFQRWTKSMLGISTPIFYGRGLFQLDFGLLPRRVPIDTVVGAPIAVPKVLDPSDEEVDRVHRQYCEALTELFEQHKTQFGVSKETKLFFTFQWHILLLYAAWYYYDRNSPKRGGYASEWVQRWTVHKWFADYFPVTLHKTVDLSPNHNYLIGCHPHGIIAMAVYANFATNGTNKYAKFPGIRFRVCTLTFNFKMMIKRELLLLMGCIDASRESIEYVLDSQETGRAVVIVVGGAEEALDAHPGYHTLVLKSRKGFVREALKTGAYLVPVYSFGENEVFDQVENPKGSTIRRFQSWVKHLAGFSLPFFHGRGIFQLTFGYLPFRKPIDTVVGEPIPVTKVPNPTQEQIDELHEIYVEKLNSLFEEHKQRYGVPAETKLVIA
;
A
#
# COMPACT_ATOMS: atom_id res chain seq x y z
N MET A 1 -41.79 -6.77 -15.21
CA MET A 1 -41.32 -8.15 -14.92
C MET A 1 -40.94 -8.21 -13.44
N ARG A 2 -41.52 -9.11 -12.63
CA ARG A 2 -41.27 -9.19 -11.17
C ARG A 2 -40.56 -10.47 -10.70
N ARG A 3 -40.45 -11.50 -11.54
CA ARG A 3 -39.79 -12.78 -11.22
C ARG A 3 -39.08 -13.30 -12.47
N LEU A 4 -37.86 -13.80 -12.34
CA LEU A 4 -37.10 -14.46 -13.40
C LEU A 4 -36.13 -15.47 -12.76
N LEU A 5 -36.06 -16.70 -13.29
CA LEU A 5 -35.22 -17.79 -12.76
C LEU A 5 -35.38 -18.03 -11.23
N GLY A 6 -36.61 -17.91 -10.72
CA GLY A 6 -36.92 -18.06 -9.29
C GLY A 6 -36.48 -16.89 -8.40
N ILE A 7 -35.78 -15.89 -8.95
CA ILE A 7 -35.41 -14.66 -8.26
C ILE A 7 -36.52 -13.63 -8.46
N ASP A 8 -37.01 -13.05 -7.37
CA ASP A 8 -37.99 -11.98 -7.38
C ASP A 8 -37.28 -10.62 -7.48
N PHE A 9 -37.61 -9.83 -8.51
CA PHE A 9 -36.99 -8.56 -8.84
C PHE A 9 -37.84 -7.38 -8.36
N SER A 10 -37.21 -6.46 -7.63
CA SER A 10 -37.82 -5.18 -7.25
C SER A 10 -38.24 -4.37 -8.49
N PRO A 11 -39.34 -3.60 -8.42
CA PRO A 11 -39.54 -2.45 -9.30
C PRO A 11 -38.32 -1.52 -9.28
N LEU A 12 -37.93 -1.00 -10.45
CA LEU A 12 -36.86 -0.01 -10.60
C LEU A 12 -37.18 1.30 -9.84
N PHE A 13 -38.47 1.64 -9.77
CA PHE A 13 -38.99 2.85 -9.15
C PHE A 13 -39.53 2.57 -7.74
N GLN A 14 -38.65 2.43 -6.75
CA GLN A 14 -39.04 2.49 -5.33
C GLN A 14 -39.27 3.94 -4.86
N PRO A 15 -40.23 4.19 -3.94
CA PRO A 15 -40.41 5.47 -3.26
C PRO A 15 -39.13 5.95 -2.55
N TRP A 16 -38.98 7.26 -2.42
CA TRP A 16 -37.73 7.88 -1.95
C TRP A 16 -37.38 7.49 -0.51
N ASP A 17 -38.36 7.39 0.38
CA ASP A 17 -38.17 6.95 1.77
C ASP A 17 -37.64 5.52 1.87
N LYS A 18 -38.04 4.62 0.96
CA LYS A 18 -37.54 3.24 0.94
C LYS A 18 -36.10 3.17 0.46
N LYS A 19 -35.66 4.12 -0.37
CA LYS A 19 -34.26 4.30 -0.75
C LYS A 19 -33.45 4.90 0.41
N LEU A 20 -33.94 5.94 1.09
CA LEU A 20 -33.29 6.54 2.26
C LEU A 20 -33.16 5.57 3.45
N GLN A 21 -34.20 4.79 3.76
CA GLN A 21 -34.15 3.69 4.74
C GLN A 21 -33.05 2.68 4.39
N THR A 22 -32.93 2.32 3.11
CA THR A 22 -31.90 1.38 2.64
C THR A 22 -30.51 1.98 2.70
N LEU A 23 -30.36 3.28 2.38
CA LEU A 23 -29.10 4.03 2.49
C LEU A 23 -28.64 4.16 3.95
N GLY A 24 -29.55 4.42 4.89
CA GLY A 24 -29.23 4.49 6.32
C GLY A 24 -28.66 3.16 6.85
N VAL A 25 -29.27 2.03 6.47
CA VAL A 25 -28.71 0.71 6.79
C VAL A 25 -27.41 0.44 6.04
N ILE A 26 -27.27 0.83 4.77
CA ILE A 26 -26.00 0.67 4.05
C ILE A 26 -24.88 1.44 4.75
N ILE A 27 -25.08 2.71 5.10
CA ILE A 27 -24.04 3.52 5.75
C ILE A 27 -23.65 2.96 7.12
N ILE A 28 -24.63 2.64 7.99
CA ILE A 28 -24.32 2.08 9.32
C ILE A 28 -23.68 0.70 9.19
N PHE A 29 -24.14 -0.15 8.27
CA PHE A 29 -23.51 -1.44 7.99
C PHE A 29 -22.08 -1.28 7.44
N VAL A 30 -21.85 -0.30 6.55
CA VAL A 30 -20.54 0.05 5.96
C VAL A 30 -19.56 0.59 7.01
N MET A 31 -20.03 1.43 7.92
CA MET A 31 -19.23 1.98 9.03
C MET A 31 -18.86 0.93 10.09
N VAL A 32 -19.65 -0.13 10.26
CA VAL A 32 -19.39 -1.17 11.27
C VAL A 32 -18.61 -2.36 10.69
N ILE A 33 -19.02 -2.94 9.55
CA ILE A 33 -18.45 -4.20 9.04
C ILE A 33 -17.38 -3.97 7.97
N PRO A 34 -17.62 -3.29 6.83
CA PRO A 34 -16.58 -2.91 5.88
C PRO A 34 -15.44 -2.06 6.44
N MET A 35 -15.62 -1.18 7.44
CA MET A 35 -14.45 -0.55 8.08
C MET A 35 -13.60 -1.57 8.86
N PHE A 36 -14.23 -2.49 9.59
CA PHE A 36 -13.51 -3.57 10.29
C PHE A 36 -12.83 -4.53 9.29
N ALA A 37 -13.55 -4.95 8.25
CA ALA A 37 -13.06 -5.81 7.18
C ALA A 37 -11.96 -5.13 6.35
N VAL A 38 -12.04 -3.83 6.05
CA VAL A 38 -10.93 -3.09 5.42
C VAL A 38 -9.76 -2.99 6.40
N SER A 39 -9.97 -2.75 7.69
CA SER A 39 -8.87 -2.73 8.68
C SER A 39 -8.19 -4.08 8.90
N LEU A 40 -8.83 -5.20 8.58
CA LEU A 40 -8.24 -6.56 8.64
C LEU A 40 -7.71 -7.04 7.28
N VAL A 41 -8.47 -6.80 6.21
CA VAL A 41 -8.20 -7.31 4.85
C VAL A 41 -7.31 -6.36 4.05
N LEU A 42 -7.24 -5.06 4.35
CA LEU A 42 -6.25 -4.17 3.73
C LEU A 42 -4.82 -4.53 4.17
N PRO A 43 -4.51 -4.75 5.48
CA PRO A 43 -3.24 -5.36 5.87
C PRO A 43 -3.00 -6.72 5.22
N PHE A 44 -4.04 -7.56 5.08
CA PHE A 44 -3.93 -8.86 4.40
C PHE A 44 -3.56 -8.69 2.91
N ILE A 45 -4.24 -7.82 2.16
CA ILE A 45 -3.95 -7.49 0.75
C ILE A 45 -2.55 -6.90 0.61
N LEU A 46 -2.10 -6.07 1.56
CA LEU A 46 -0.75 -5.51 1.59
C LEU A 46 0.33 -6.54 2.00
N PHE A 47 -0.03 -7.59 2.73
CA PHE A 47 0.82 -8.75 3.01
C PHE A 47 0.93 -9.72 1.82
N PHE A 48 -0.18 -9.93 1.09
CA PHE A 48 -0.27 -10.84 -0.05
C PHE A 48 0.00 -10.17 -1.41
N THR A 49 0.49 -8.92 -1.41
CA THR A 49 1.10 -8.27 -2.55
C THR A 49 2.62 -8.11 -2.34
N PHE A 50 3.35 -7.84 -3.43
CA PHE A 50 4.83 -7.85 -3.48
C PHE A 50 5.54 -6.87 -2.52
N GLN A 51 4.84 -5.99 -1.81
CA GLN A 51 5.44 -4.84 -1.11
C GLN A 51 5.61 -5.02 0.41
N TRP A 52 5.17 -6.13 1.02
CA TRP A 52 5.17 -6.31 2.49
C TRP A 52 6.56 -6.14 3.14
N HIS A 53 7.62 -6.55 2.45
CA HIS A 53 8.99 -6.44 2.93
C HIS A 53 9.57 -5.02 2.83
N ILE A 54 8.99 -4.15 1.99
CA ILE A 54 9.35 -2.72 1.96
C ILE A 54 8.88 -2.06 3.27
N LEU A 55 7.66 -2.35 3.73
CA LEU A 55 7.15 -1.79 4.98
C LEU A 55 7.96 -2.27 6.20
N PHE A 56 8.33 -3.55 6.24
CA PHE A 56 9.17 -4.09 7.32
C PHE A 56 10.58 -3.49 7.33
N LEU A 57 11.26 -3.43 6.19
CA LEU A 57 12.61 -2.88 6.09
C LEU A 57 12.65 -1.34 6.23
N TYR A 58 11.63 -0.62 5.75
CA TYR A 58 11.51 0.83 5.95
C TYR A 58 11.28 1.16 7.42
N TRP A 59 10.46 0.39 8.15
CA TRP A 59 10.24 0.61 9.58
C TRP A 59 11.54 0.43 10.39
N LEU A 60 12.38 -0.55 10.01
CA LEU A 60 13.70 -0.76 10.61
C LEU A 60 14.74 0.30 10.19
N TRP A 61 14.77 0.72 8.92
CA TRP A 61 15.72 1.72 8.42
C TRP A 61 15.37 3.16 8.85
N PHE A 62 14.09 3.50 8.99
CA PHE A 62 13.62 4.78 9.52
C PHE A 62 14.02 5.00 10.98
N LEU A 63 14.14 3.92 11.76
CA LEU A 63 14.69 3.94 13.11
C LEU A 63 16.23 4.09 13.15
N TYR A 64 16.91 4.03 11.99
CA TYR A 64 18.37 4.03 11.87
C TYR A 64 18.92 5.30 11.18
N ASP A 65 18.43 5.67 9.99
CA ASP A 65 19.02 6.73 9.14
C ASP A 65 18.34 8.11 9.32
N ARG A 66 18.10 8.52 10.58
CA ARG A 66 17.30 9.71 10.91
C ARG A 66 18.00 11.06 10.61
N ASN A 67 19.33 11.08 10.55
CA ASN A 67 20.12 12.32 10.64
C ASN A 67 20.94 12.67 9.37
N SER A 68 21.05 11.78 8.38
CA SER A 68 21.92 11.98 7.20
C SER A 68 21.66 13.21 6.31
N PRO A 69 20.45 13.80 6.21
CA PRO A 69 20.23 14.99 5.38
C PRO A 69 21.10 16.21 5.76
N TYR A 70 21.49 16.35 7.03
CA TYR A 70 22.13 17.54 7.57
C TYR A 70 23.67 17.57 7.39
N VAL A 71 24.29 16.49 6.89
CA VAL A 71 25.76 16.33 6.82
C VAL A 71 26.33 16.15 5.40
N GLY A 72 25.45 16.13 4.39
CA GLY A 72 25.77 15.94 2.97
C GLY A 72 25.54 14.51 2.49
N GLY A 73 24.77 14.34 1.42
CA GLY A 73 24.35 13.02 0.92
C GLY A 73 25.46 12.23 0.22
N TYR A 74 25.37 10.89 0.31
CA TYR A 74 26.34 9.91 -0.21
C TYR A 74 26.84 10.23 -1.62
N ASN A 75 28.17 10.37 -1.79
CA ASN A 75 28.85 10.77 -3.02
C ASN A 75 29.60 9.57 -3.63
N ASN A 76 29.31 9.19 -4.88
CA ASN A 76 29.87 7.99 -5.54
C ASN A 76 30.21 8.29 -7.03
N PRO A 77 31.35 7.82 -7.59
CA PRO A 77 31.87 8.34 -8.86
C PRO A 77 31.54 7.51 -10.11
N TRP A 78 30.86 6.35 -10.01
CA TRP A 78 30.45 5.53 -11.18
C TRP A 78 29.42 6.24 -12.09
N LEU A 79 29.13 7.49 -11.74
CA LEU A 79 27.87 8.22 -11.84
C LEU A 79 28.08 9.59 -12.51
N ARG A 80 29.21 9.75 -13.20
CA ARG A 80 29.55 10.96 -13.98
C ARG A 80 30.20 10.59 -15.31
N ARG A 81 29.80 9.44 -15.89
CA ARG A 81 30.08 9.03 -17.28
C ARG A 81 28.77 8.75 -18.04
N ALA A 82 28.46 9.63 -18.97
CA ALA A 82 27.56 9.41 -20.09
C ALA A 82 27.92 10.45 -21.15
N ASP A 83 28.08 10.02 -22.40
CA ASP A 83 28.70 10.86 -23.43
C ASP A 83 27.69 11.80 -24.08
N VAL A 84 28.03 13.09 -24.10
CA VAL A 84 27.24 14.14 -24.75
C VAL A 84 27.95 14.54 -26.05
N GLN A 85 27.33 14.26 -27.19
CA GLN A 85 27.89 14.65 -28.48
C GLN A 85 27.67 16.13 -28.78
N LEU A 86 28.77 16.84 -29.05
CA LEU A 86 28.80 18.13 -29.74
C LEU A 86 28.95 17.87 -31.25
N THR A 87 27.85 17.76 -32.00
CA THR A 87 27.90 17.37 -33.43
C THR A 87 26.98 18.21 -34.35
N PRO A 88 27.48 18.66 -35.51
CA PRO A 88 26.66 19.28 -36.56
C PRO A 88 26.13 18.24 -37.58
N ARG A 89 24.86 18.41 -38.01
CA ARG A 89 24.18 17.79 -39.18
C ARG A 89 24.26 16.25 -39.35
N GLY A 90 23.12 15.55 -39.11
CA GLY A 90 22.66 14.50 -40.06
C GLY A 90 22.12 13.15 -39.53
N SER A 91 20.98 12.73 -40.11
CA SER A 91 20.46 11.34 -40.22
C SER A 91 19.89 10.60 -38.97
N CYS A 92 19.31 9.41 -39.23
CA CYS A 92 18.34 8.65 -38.41
C CYS A 92 18.74 7.15 -38.33
N ASN A 93 18.19 6.22 -37.52
CA ASN A 93 16.92 6.14 -36.76
C ASN A 93 16.92 5.00 -35.69
N LYS A 94 16.10 5.09 -34.60
CA LYS A 94 15.54 3.97 -33.74
C LYS A 94 16.53 3.05 -32.95
N VAL A 95 16.24 2.38 -31.80
CA VAL A 95 15.04 2.19 -30.91
C VAL A 95 15.41 1.97 -29.40
N LEU A 96 14.46 2.22 -28.47
CA LEU A 96 14.14 1.51 -27.18
C LEU A 96 14.79 1.81 -25.78
N ARG A 97 13.91 1.72 -24.76
CA ARG A 97 14.03 1.57 -23.27
C ARG A 97 14.56 2.72 -22.38
N ARG A 98 14.22 2.64 -21.07
CA ARG A 98 14.14 3.75 -20.07
C ARG A 98 14.10 3.25 -18.60
N GLU A 99 14.90 3.82 -17.69
CA GLU A 99 14.71 4.00 -16.20
C GLU A 99 15.81 5.02 -15.72
N TRP A 100 16.03 5.63 -14.53
CA TRP A 100 15.51 5.84 -13.13
C TRP A 100 16.40 7.01 -12.49
N LEU A 101 16.21 7.55 -11.26
CA LEU A 101 17.06 8.63 -10.61
C LEU A 101 17.21 8.55 -9.08
N LEU A 102 18.44 8.56 -8.49
CA LEU A 102 18.68 8.98 -7.07
C LEU A 102 20.13 9.16 -6.47
N LEU A 103 21.31 9.03 -7.14
CA LEU A 103 22.66 9.17 -6.43
C LEU A 103 23.93 9.97 -6.94
N SER A 104 23.92 10.97 -7.84
CA SER A 104 25.14 11.75 -8.22
C SER A 104 25.61 12.90 -7.27
N GLY A 105 24.93 14.05 -7.05
CA GLY A 105 25.25 14.94 -5.89
C GLY A 105 24.61 16.35 -5.79
N PHE A 106 23.85 16.62 -4.70
CA PHE A 106 23.27 17.93 -4.34
C PHE A 106 23.30 18.24 -2.83
N ILE A 107 23.13 19.51 -2.47
CA ILE A 107 23.13 20.04 -1.08
C ILE A 107 21.88 20.90 -0.89
N ASP A 108 21.30 20.94 0.32
CA ASP A 108 20.18 21.85 0.60
C ASP A 108 20.63 23.32 0.68
N CYS A 109 19.75 24.24 0.27
CA CYS A 109 20.01 25.69 0.21
C CYS A 109 19.62 26.42 1.51
N SER A 110 19.57 25.72 2.65
CA SER A 110 19.39 26.31 3.97
C SER A 110 20.67 27.01 4.45
N LYS A 111 20.50 28.04 5.30
CA LYS A 111 21.60 28.87 5.82
C LYS A 111 22.73 28.02 6.44
N GLU A 112 22.37 27.07 7.29
CA GLU A 112 23.31 26.16 7.96
C GLU A 112 23.98 25.18 6.99
N SER A 113 23.25 24.62 6.03
CA SER A 113 23.82 23.74 5.00
C SER A 113 24.84 24.47 4.12
N ILE A 114 24.55 25.71 3.75
CA ILE A 114 25.45 26.57 2.99
C ILE A 114 26.69 26.95 3.82
N GLN A 115 26.52 27.37 5.09
CA GLN A 115 27.64 27.69 5.98
C GLN A 115 28.53 26.45 6.24
N ASN A 116 27.94 25.28 6.50
CA ASN A 116 28.68 24.02 6.68
C ASN A 116 29.39 23.57 5.39
N ALA A 117 28.83 23.84 4.21
CA ALA A 117 29.44 23.53 2.93
C ALA A 117 30.65 24.43 2.59
N PHE A 118 30.76 25.62 3.19
CA PHE A 118 31.95 26.49 3.11
C PHE A 118 32.93 26.29 4.28
N ALA A 119 32.48 25.78 5.43
CA ALA A 119 33.32 25.56 6.61
C ALA A 119 34.27 24.35 6.50
N ARG A 120 33.93 23.33 5.69
CA ARG A 120 34.77 22.14 5.47
C ARG A 120 35.99 22.43 4.57
N ARG A 121 37.00 23.11 5.12
CA ARG A 121 38.34 23.21 4.51
C ARG A 121 39.09 21.88 4.60
N ASN A 122 39.14 21.13 3.49
CA ASN A 122 40.38 20.66 2.83
C ASN A 122 40.10 19.55 1.80
N ALA A 123 40.87 19.56 0.71
CA ALA A 123 41.03 18.51 -0.30
C ALA A 123 39.78 17.94 -1.00
N GLY A 124 39.56 18.34 -2.26
CA GLY A 124 38.92 17.47 -3.27
C GLY A 124 37.53 17.86 -3.79
N GLN A 125 37.53 18.55 -4.95
CA GLN A 125 36.48 18.56 -5.97
C GLN A 125 35.17 19.35 -5.71
N ALA A 126 35.07 20.48 -6.46
CA ALA A 126 33.87 21.21 -6.93
C ALA A 126 33.11 22.25 -6.04
N VAL A 127 33.29 23.58 -6.28
CA VAL A 127 32.56 24.84 -5.87
C VAL A 127 32.80 26.13 -6.78
N ILE A 128 31.95 26.49 -7.77
CA ILE A 128 32.10 27.57 -8.84
C ILE A 128 30.90 27.48 -9.82
N LEU A 129 30.24 28.51 -10.37
CA LEU A 129 30.50 29.97 -10.43
C LEU A 129 31.87 30.35 -11.01
N VAL A 130 32.01 30.28 -12.34
CA VAL A 130 33.27 30.29 -13.09
C VAL A 130 33.97 31.66 -13.11
N ILE A 131 35.20 31.68 -12.62
CA ILE A 131 36.31 32.41 -13.25
C ILE A 131 37.39 31.37 -13.60
N GLU A 132 38.12 31.62 -14.69
CA GLU A 132 39.01 30.66 -15.32
C GLU A 132 40.33 30.50 -14.55
N GLY A 133 40.79 29.25 -14.39
CA GLY A 133 42.05 28.92 -13.72
C GLY A 133 42.26 27.41 -13.57
N PRO A 134 43.46 26.83 -13.78
CA PRO A 134 43.62 25.38 -13.98
C PRO A 134 43.27 24.47 -12.79
N GLU A 135 43.26 24.98 -11.56
CA GLU A 135 43.03 24.18 -10.33
C GLU A 135 41.72 24.54 -9.60
N HIS A 136 40.76 25.12 -10.32
CA HIS A 136 39.52 25.64 -9.74
C HIS A 136 38.31 24.78 -10.11
N ASN A 137 37.31 24.75 -9.22
CA ASN A 137 36.52 23.55 -8.92
C ASN A 137 35.03 23.88 -9.00
N ALA A 138 34.12 23.22 -9.75
CA ALA A 138 32.72 23.70 -9.98
C ALA A 138 31.52 23.15 -9.13
N LYS A 139 30.71 24.05 -8.56
CA LYS A 139 29.30 23.87 -8.10
C LYS A 139 28.45 24.93 -8.80
N PHE A 140 27.71 24.48 -9.79
CA PHE A 140 26.44 25.10 -10.07
C PHE A 140 25.58 24.97 -8.82
N TYR A 141 25.42 26.08 -8.12
CA TYR A 141 24.10 26.33 -7.59
C TYR A 141 23.21 26.47 -8.80
N ASN A 142 22.47 25.41 -9.06
CA ASN A 142 21.09 25.68 -9.35
C ASN A 142 20.55 26.37 -8.07
N LEU A 143 19.82 27.46 -8.25
CA LEU A 143 19.72 28.53 -7.26
C LEU A 143 18.27 29.08 -7.13
N GLY A 144 17.37 28.54 -7.96
CA GLY A 144 16.03 29.05 -8.29
C GLY A 144 14.92 28.12 -7.86
N GLY A 145 13.78 28.68 -7.47
CA GLY A 145 12.86 28.16 -6.43
C GLY A 145 12.06 26.89 -6.68
N ALA A 146 11.30 26.45 -5.67
CA ALA A 146 10.14 25.54 -5.80
C ALA A 146 8.96 26.10 -6.62
N GLU A 147 9.30 26.86 -7.66
CA GLU A 147 8.84 28.22 -7.72
C GLU A 147 9.28 28.87 -8.99
N GLU A 148 10.56 28.85 -9.31
CA GLU A 148 10.99 29.38 -10.60
C GLU A 148 10.38 28.66 -11.76
N ALA A 149 9.79 27.52 -11.53
CA ALA A 149 9.03 27.03 -12.60
C ALA A 149 7.68 27.74 -12.70
N LEU A 150 7.02 28.61 -11.92
CA LEU A 150 5.51 28.47 -11.82
C LEU A 150 4.52 28.51 -13.06
N TYR A 151 4.73 28.15 -14.37
CA TYR A 151 5.29 29.03 -15.46
C TYR A 151 5.98 28.69 -16.91
N ALA A 152 6.29 27.51 -17.51
CA ALA A 152 7.40 27.24 -18.52
C ALA A 152 7.46 27.78 -19.92
N ARG A 153 6.59 28.69 -20.21
CA ARG A 153 5.76 28.25 -21.31
C ARG A 153 6.54 28.25 -22.61
N PRO A 154 6.41 27.41 -23.63
CA PRO A 154 7.03 28.15 -25.21
C PRO A 154 6.39 29.49 -25.40
N GLY A 155 6.94 30.12 -26.40
CA GLY A 155 6.85 31.50 -26.64
C GLY A 155 7.84 32.25 -25.77
N SER A 156 8.45 31.58 -24.79
CA SER A 156 8.60 32.24 -23.53
C SER A 156 10.12 32.38 -23.01
N TYR A 157 10.88 33.42 -22.47
CA TYR A 157 11.15 34.92 -22.22
C TYR A 157 11.25 35.85 -20.82
N LYS A 158 10.57 35.62 -19.62
CA LYS A 158 10.59 35.75 -18.05
C LYS A 158 11.20 34.76 -16.94
N LEU A 159 11.41 35.23 -15.69
CA LEU A 159 11.77 34.38 -14.53
C LEU A 159 10.91 34.85 -13.30
N LYS A 160 11.43 34.87 -12.07
CA LYS A 160 10.75 35.18 -10.79
C LYS A 160 11.32 35.99 -9.44
N LEU A 161 12.31 36.96 -9.29
CA LEU A 161 13.53 37.05 -8.29
C LEU A 161 13.80 38.43 -7.63
N LEU A 162 12.81 39.29 -7.53
CA LEU A 162 12.80 40.29 -6.47
C LEU A 162 12.44 39.63 -5.11
N THR A 163 13.19 38.66 -4.51
CA THR A 163 13.26 38.45 -3.02
C THR A 163 14.41 37.60 -2.38
N ARG A 164 15.19 36.75 -3.06
CA ARG A 164 16.15 35.82 -2.37
C ARG A 164 17.53 36.44 -2.14
N LYS A 165 17.61 37.43 -1.24
CA LYS A 165 18.87 38.00 -0.70
C LYS A 165 19.87 36.98 -0.14
N GLY A 166 19.51 35.69 -0.05
CA GLY A 166 20.32 34.69 0.63
C GLY A 166 21.66 34.38 -0.03
N PHE A 167 21.75 34.43 -1.36
CA PHE A 167 22.91 33.90 -2.08
C PHE A 167 24.01 34.90 -2.38
N ILE A 168 23.72 36.17 -2.69
CA ILE A 168 24.78 37.17 -2.84
C ILE A 168 25.13 37.81 -1.50
N LYS A 169 24.24 37.83 -0.49
CA LYS A 169 24.63 38.01 0.92
C LYS A 169 25.54 36.86 1.41
N GLN A 170 25.57 35.72 0.72
CA GLN A 170 26.59 34.69 0.91
C GLN A 170 27.81 34.86 -0.02
N ALA A 171 27.63 35.26 -1.29
CA ALA A 171 28.74 35.49 -2.22
C ALA A 171 29.63 36.64 -1.75
N LEU A 172 29.05 37.73 -1.23
CA LEU A 172 29.74 38.78 -0.49
C LEU A 172 30.47 38.20 0.75
N ARG A 173 29.82 37.36 1.57
CA ARG A 173 30.49 36.70 2.70
C ARG A 173 31.65 35.77 2.30
N CYS A 174 31.63 35.24 1.08
CA CYS A 174 32.67 34.35 0.58
C CYS A 174 33.75 35.05 -0.25
N GLY A 175 33.43 36.16 -0.94
CA GLY A 175 34.23 36.75 -2.02
C GLY A 175 34.16 35.93 -3.31
N ALA A 176 32.94 35.57 -3.77
CA ALA A 176 32.73 34.62 -4.86
C ALA A 176 32.04 35.28 -6.07
N SER A 177 32.78 35.43 -7.17
CA SER A 177 32.32 36.04 -8.41
C SER A 177 31.13 35.32 -9.06
N LEU A 178 30.34 36.07 -9.81
CA LEU A 178 28.98 35.71 -10.21
C LEU A 178 28.87 35.70 -11.72
N VAL A 179 28.69 34.51 -12.28
CA VAL A 179 28.58 34.37 -13.72
C VAL A 179 27.13 34.68 -14.11
N PRO A 180 26.86 35.79 -14.83
CA PRO A 180 25.60 36.00 -15.53
C PRO A 180 25.53 34.92 -16.58
N VAL A 181 24.91 33.83 -16.18
CA VAL A 181 24.80 32.54 -16.85
C VAL A 181 23.28 32.44 -17.09
N TYR A 182 22.74 32.10 -18.27
CA TYR A 182 21.33 32.25 -18.79
C TYR A 182 20.55 31.08 -19.53
N THR A 183 20.75 30.83 -20.84
CA THR A 183 20.35 29.70 -21.76
C THR A 183 19.02 29.67 -22.51
N PHE A 184 18.92 28.95 -23.67
CA PHE A 184 17.69 28.71 -24.42
C PHE A 184 17.25 27.32 -24.10
N GLY A 185 15.95 27.13 -23.95
CA GLY A 185 15.53 25.81 -24.30
C GLY A 185 15.75 24.72 -23.28
N GLU A 186 15.73 25.12 -22.03
CA GLU A 186 14.92 24.31 -21.15
C GLU A 186 13.45 24.33 -21.59
N ASN A 187 13.07 25.19 -22.56
CA ASN A 187 11.76 25.82 -22.51
C ASN A 187 10.57 25.96 -23.71
N ASP A 188 9.97 25.17 -24.75
CA ASP A 188 9.56 23.78 -25.51
C ASP A 188 9.29 22.21 -25.15
N ILE A 189 10.00 21.29 -24.47
CA ILE A 189 9.54 20.02 -23.77
C ILE A 189 8.19 20.03 -23.00
N TYR A 190 7.14 20.84 -23.26
CA TYR A 190 5.90 20.83 -22.43
C TYR A 190 4.59 21.71 -22.88
N GLU A 191 3.30 21.30 -23.11
CA GLU A 191 1.87 21.81 -22.61
C GLU A 191 0.99 21.32 -21.22
N GLN A 192 1.09 21.84 -19.96
CA GLN A 192 0.72 21.87 -18.53
C GLN A 192 -0.62 22.58 -18.38
N VAL A 193 -0.81 23.89 -18.18
CA VAL A 193 -1.97 24.68 -18.74
C VAL A 193 -1.83 26.20 -18.39
N ASP A 194 -2.51 27.13 -19.08
CA ASP A 194 -2.74 28.54 -18.66
C ASP A 194 -3.63 28.59 -17.47
N ILE A 195 -3.08 28.99 -16.36
CA ILE A 195 -3.57 28.62 -15.07
C ILE A 195 -3.78 29.97 -14.33
N THR A 196 -5.06 30.38 -14.32
CA THR A 196 -6.01 31.11 -13.44
C THR A 196 -5.73 31.87 -12.13
N GLU A 197 -5.00 32.99 -12.14
CA GLU A 197 -5.02 33.84 -10.92
C GLU A 197 -6.38 34.58 -10.86
N GLY A 198 -7.36 33.83 -10.40
CA GLY A 198 -8.68 34.21 -9.98
C GLY A 198 -9.58 33.01 -9.73
N SER A 199 -9.33 31.80 -10.26
CA SER A 199 -10.26 30.68 -10.05
C SER A 199 -9.78 29.69 -9.02
N LEU A 200 -10.74 28.99 -8.40
CA LEU A 200 -10.86 27.64 -8.94
C LEU A 200 -9.94 26.59 -8.35
N LEU A 201 -9.08 26.14 -9.25
CA LEU A 201 -8.08 25.13 -9.03
C LEU A 201 -6.97 25.95 -8.28
N TYR A 202 -6.95 27.30 -8.17
CA TYR A 202 -6.19 28.27 -7.32
C TYR A 202 -7.16 28.95 -6.37
N GLN A 203 -8.33 28.35 -6.20
CA GLN A 203 -8.66 27.80 -4.91
C GLN A 203 -8.23 26.34 -4.70
N PHE A 204 -7.18 25.85 -5.39
CA PHE A 204 -6.30 24.73 -5.03
C PHE A 204 -4.77 24.87 -5.14
N GLN A 205 -4.17 25.58 -6.09
CA GLN A 205 -2.75 25.87 -6.02
C GLN A 205 -2.59 26.88 -4.82
N MET A 206 -1.47 27.48 -4.43
CA MET A 206 -1.21 28.12 -3.11
C MET A 206 -1.36 27.27 -1.80
N TRP A 207 -2.40 26.40 -1.64
CA TRP A 207 -2.27 24.96 -1.26
C TRP A 207 -1.05 24.59 -2.18
N VAL A 208 0.22 24.07 -1.96
CA VAL A 208 0.91 22.82 -1.37
C VAL A 208 1.61 23.42 -0.20
N LYS A 209 2.90 23.64 -0.33
CA LYS A 209 3.45 24.96 -0.28
C LYS A 209 3.07 25.78 0.93
N ARG A 210 2.08 26.69 0.93
CA ARG A 210 1.85 27.59 2.09
C ARG A 210 1.31 26.82 3.31
N HIS A 211 1.07 25.53 3.15
CA HIS A 211 1.48 24.60 4.18
C HIS A 211 2.48 23.47 3.76
N VAL A 212 2.49 22.70 2.66
CA VAL A 212 3.43 21.53 2.50
C VAL A 212 4.90 21.90 2.19
N GLY A 213 5.17 23.13 1.78
CA GLY A 213 6.52 23.64 1.47
C GLY A 213 6.95 23.48 0.00
N VAL A 214 6.66 22.35 -0.63
CA VAL A 214 6.94 22.13 -2.07
C VAL A 214 5.78 22.65 -2.93
N THR A 215 5.88 22.69 -4.26
CA THR A 215 4.68 22.71 -5.10
C THR A 215 4.56 21.40 -5.87
N VAL A 216 3.34 20.94 -6.06
CA VAL A 216 3.00 20.08 -7.20
C VAL A 216 2.44 21.02 -8.25
N PRO A 217 3.07 21.19 -9.41
CA PRO A 217 2.34 21.23 -10.66
C PRO A 217 2.12 19.81 -11.14
N ILE A 218 1.37 19.75 -12.21
CA ILE A 218 1.03 18.54 -12.94
C ILE A 218 1.41 18.89 -14.38
N PHE A 219 1.48 17.92 -15.29
CA PHE A 219 2.17 18.11 -16.56
C PHE A 219 1.98 16.88 -17.47
N TYR A 220 1.20 16.96 -18.55
CA TYR A 220 1.19 15.88 -19.53
C TYR A 220 2.57 15.74 -20.17
N GLY A 221 2.90 14.56 -20.68
CA GLY A 221 4.14 14.31 -21.38
C GLY A 221 3.92 13.57 -22.70
N THR A 222 3.73 12.27 -22.64
CA THR A 222 3.50 11.35 -23.78
C THR A 222 3.62 9.95 -23.25
N GLY A 223 3.07 8.95 -23.90
CA GLY A 223 2.69 7.73 -23.22
C GLY A 223 2.32 6.66 -24.20
N LEU A 224 2.07 5.49 -23.66
CA LEU A 224 2.11 4.27 -24.43
C LEU A 224 1.02 4.29 -25.52
N PHE A 225 1.38 3.79 -26.71
CA PHE A 225 0.54 3.44 -27.88
C PHE A 225 0.29 4.43 -29.02
N GLN A 226 0.57 5.72 -28.92
CA GLN A 226 0.59 6.58 -30.11
C GLN A 226 -0.75 6.99 -30.87
N LEU A 227 -1.87 7.48 -30.26
CA LEU A 227 -2.91 8.41 -30.91
C LEU A 227 -3.36 9.93 -30.38
N ASN A 228 -2.84 11.05 -29.70
CA ASN A 228 -1.61 11.93 -29.25
C ASN A 228 -0.59 11.95 -27.87
N PHE A 229 -0.47 11.32 -26.57
CA PHE A 229 -0.93 11.30 -25.03
C PHE A 229 0.16 10.84 -24.03
N GLY A 230 0.40 11.43 -22.83
CA GLY A 230 0.85 10.67 -21.61
C GLY A 230 1.73 11.35 -20.55
N PHE A 231 2.88 10.76 -20.17
CA PHE A 231 3.95 11.16 -19.24
C PHE A 231 5.43 10.97 -19.80
N LEU A 232 5.95 11.61 -20.87
CA LEU A 232 7.32 11.53 -21.47
C LEU A 232 7.72 12.89 -22.20
N PRO A 233 8.89 13.20 -22.86
CA PRO A 233 9.37 14.56 -23.32
C PRO A 233 9.53 14.98 -24.79
N TYR A 234 9.70 16.30 -25.10
CA TYR A 234 10.16 16.84 -26.39
C TYR A 234 11.69 17.12 -26.45
N ARG A 235 12.34 17.14 -27.63
CA ARG A 235 13.80 17.12 -28.03
C ARG A 235 14.27 18.55 -28.19
N THR A 236 13.50 19.52 -27.72
CA THR A 236 13.67 20.84 -28.30
C THR A 236 15.01 21.38 -27.73
N PRO A 237 15.96 21.74 -28.61
CA PRO A 237 17.38 21.44 -28.35
C PRO A 237 18.13 22.50 -27.53
N LEU A 238 18.38 22.25 -26.25
CA LEU A 238 19.32 23.03 -25.42
C LEU A 238 20.66 23.29 -26.14
N ASN A 239 21.17 24.53 -26.20
CA ASN A 239 22.48 24.83 -26.83
C ASN A 239 23.38 25.81 -26.02
N THR A 240 23.31 25.77 -24.68
CA THR A 240 23.91 26.69 -23.69
C THR A 240 25.19 27.43 -24.12
N VAL A 241 25.15 28.77 -24.23
CA VAL A 241 26.38 29.62 -24.23
C VAL A 241 26.84 29.93 -22.79
N VAL A 242 27.98 30.62 -22.57
CA VAL A 242 28.50 31.13 -21.26
C VAL A 242 29.07 32.54 -21.44
N GLY A 243 29.15 33.38 -20.39
CA GLY A 243 29.65 34.76 -20.51
C GLY A 243 29.79 35.55 -19.21
N ALA A 244 30.11 36.85 -19.36
CA ALA A 244 31.12 37.54 -18.54
C ALA A 244 30.83 37.63 -17.03
N PRO A 245 31.67 37.05 -16.14
CA PRO A 245 31.50 37.11 -14.69
C PRO A 245 31.52 38.55 -14.15
N ILE A 246 30.78 38.77 -13.06
CA ILE A 246 30.82 39.98 -12.23
C ILE A 246 31.52 39.63 -10.92
N ASP A 247 32.60 40.33 -10.63
CA ASP A 247 33.38 40.10 -9.42
C ASP A 247 32.69 40.58 -8.15
N VAL A 248 32.97 39.88 -7.05
CA VAL A 248 32.30 40.10 -5.76
C VAL A 248 33.33 40.29 -4.64
N PRO A 249 33.38 41.49 -4.02
CA PRO A 249 34.27 41.72 -2.89
C PRO A 249 33.83 40.93 -1.66
N LYS A 250 34.79 40.62 -0.76
CA LYS A 250 34.50 39.84 0.44
C LYS A 250 34.11 40.73 1.62
N VAL A 251 32.84 40.68 2.03
CA VAL A 251 32.26 41.45 3.14
C VAL A 251 31.71 40.49 4.20
N VAL A 252 32.25 40.55 5.44
CA VAL A 252 31.96 39.57 6.51
C VAL A 252 30.52 39.66 7.02
N GLU A 253 30.00 40.87 7.16
CA GLU A 253 28.64 41.19 7.59
C GLU A 253 28.01 42.15 6.56
N PRO A 254 27.56 41.66 5.39
CA PRO A 254 27.03 42.56 4.37
C PRO A 254 25.77 43.25 4.89
N THR A 255 25.77 44.58 4.82
CA THR A 255 24.55 45.39 4.97
C THR A 255 23.51 44.92 3.97
N ASP A 256 22.23 45.19 4.23
CA ASP A 256 21.21 44.83 3.24
C ASP A 256 21.28 45.71 1.98
N GLU A 257 21.94 46.88 2.03
CA GLU A 257 22.10 47.83 0.92
C GLU A 257 23.27 47.52 -0.03
N GLU A 258 24.45 47.10 0.45
CA GLU A 258 25.51 46.54 -0.42
C GLU A 258 24.96 45.32 -1.17
N VAL A 259 24.19 44.54 -0.44
CA VAL A 259 23.37 43.44 -0.91
C VAL A 259 22.38 43.95 -1.97
N ASP A 260 21.73 45.11 -1.82
CA ASP A 260 20.91 45.81 -2.84
C ASP A 260 21.69 46.56 -3.97
N CYS A 261 23.01 46.72 -3.87
CA CYS A 261 23.82 47.43 -4.89
C CYS A 261 24.55 46.47 -5.81
N LEU A 262 25.11 45.40 -5.21
CA LEU A 262 25.26 44.08 -5.82
C LEU A 262 23.90 43.31 -5.74
N HIS A 263 22.79 44.04 -5.58
CA HIS A 263 21.60 43.88 -6.43
C HIS A 263 21.92 44.73 -7.70
N ARG A 264 21.08 45.50 -8.38
CA ARG A 264 21.44 46.16 -9.70
C ARG A 264 22.43 45.40 -10.68
N GLN A 265 23.75 45.41 -10.44
CA GLN A 265 24.91 44.89 -11.19
C GLN A 265 24.96 43.49 -11.86
N TYR A 266 25.10 42.30 -11.19
CA TYR A 266 25.42 40.99 -11.89
C TYR A 266 24.43 40.61 -12.99
N ILE A 267 23.38 41.39 -13.07
CA ILE A 267 22.09 40.94 -13.43
C ILE A 267 21.54 41.94 -14.44
N GLU A 268 21.91 43.23 -14.46
CA GLU A 268 21.69 44.02 -15.69
C GLU A 268 22.36 43.31 -16.89
N ALA A 269 23.46 42.59 -16.63
CA ALA A 269 24.12 41.65 -17.54
C ALA A 269 23.27 40.46 -18.07
N LEU A 270 22.09 40.17 -17.53
CA LEU A 270 21.13 39.15 -17.97
C LEU A 270 19.69 39.67 -18.08
N THR A 271 19.48 40.99 -18.10
CA THR A 271 18.46 41.58 -18.99
C THR A 271 19.15 42.01 -20.28
N GLY A 272 20.45 42.34 -20.24
CA GLY A 272 21.27 42.63 -21.42
C GLY A 272 21.66 41.41 -22.26
N LEU A 273 22.19 40.32 -21.66
CA LEU A 273 22.55 39.12 -22.43
C LEU A 273 21.33 38.52 -23.11
N PHE A 274 20.33 38.27 -22.28
CA PHE A 274 18.90 38.30 -22.50
C PHE A 274 18.43 39.08 -23.73
N GLU A 275 18.71 40.38 -23.83
CA GLU A 275 18.41 41.22 -24.99
C GLU A 275 19.36 40.99 -26.20
N LYS A 276 20.41 40.18 -26.06
CA LYS A 276 21.49 40.06 -27.07
C LYS A 276 21.40 38.84 -28.00
N HIS A 277 21.32 37.60 -27.51
CA HIS A 277 21.41 36.42 -28.42
C HIS A 277 20.07 36.13 -29.14
N LYS A 278 19.24 37.17 -29.25
CA LYS A 278 17.84 37.05 -28.92
C LYS A 278 17.03 36.49 -30.08
N THR A 279 17.11 37.17 -31.23
CA THR A 279 16.43 36.80 -32.47
C THR A 279 16.87 35.45 -33.04
N ARG A 280 18.10 35.04 -32.73
CA ARG A 280 18.81 33.89 -33.31
C ARG A 280 18.15 32.52 -33.08
N PHE A 281 17.22 32.38 -32.13
CA PHE A 281 16.63 31.07 -31.84
C PHE A 281 15.09 31.06 -31.59
N GLY A 282 14.30 31.91 -32.26
CA GLY A 282 12.91 31.54 -32.68
C GLY A 282 11.73 32.56 -32.75
N VAL A 283 11.94 33.80 -32.24
CA VAL A 283 10.98 36.40 -31.37
C VAL A 283 10.87 37.81 -32.17
N PRO A 284 9.79 38.28 -32.86
CA PRO A 284 9.52 39.72 -32.99
C PRO A 284 9.49 40.44 -31.63
N GLU A 285 10.31 41.47 -31.51
CA GLU A 285 11.13 41.75 -30.32
C GLU A 285 10.47 42.14 -28.98
N GLU A 286 9.14 42.27 -28.92
CA GLU A 286 8.33 43.17 -28.07
C GLU A 286 8.24 43.03 -26.50
N THR A 287 8.99 42.19 -25.79
CA THR A 287 8.58 41.60 -24.46
C THR A 287 9.10 42.26 -23.13
N LYS A 288 8.51 42.11 -21.88
CA LYS A 288 8.78 42.90 -20.58
C LYS A 288 8.47 42.17 -19.14
N LEU A 289 9.16 42.37 -17.92
CA LEU A 289 9.43 41.72 -16.47
C LEU A 289 8.44 41.90 -15.10
N ILE A 290 7.93 40.91 -14.19
CA ILE A 290 6.90 41.02 -12.95
C ILE A 290 6.76 39.83 -11.82
N LEU A 291 6.09 39.69 -10.56
CA LEU A 291 6.32 38.56 -9.44
C LEU A 291 5.63 38.14 -7.93
N ILE A 292 5.33 36.86 -7.32
CA ILE A 292 4.83 36.37 -5.83
C ILE A 292 4.66 34.83 -4.95
N PHE A 293 5.15 34.32 -3.67
CA PHE A 293 5.10 32.91 -2.79
C PHE A 293 5.04 32.70 -1.14
N THR A 294 4.71 31.49 -0.50
CA THR A 294 4.95 30.98 0.97
C THR A 294 4.96 29.38 1.33
N PHE A 295 5.26 28.82 2.59
CA PHE A 295 5.78 27.41 2.98
C PHE A 295 5.52 26.68 4.44
N GLN A 296 5.23 25.33 4.74
CA GLN A 296 5.16 24.59 6.14
C GLN A 296 5.40 22.99 6.55
N TRP A 297 4.66 21.81 6.26
CA TRP A 297 4.95 20.31 6.65
C TRP A 297 3.89 19.00 6.73
N HIS A 298 3.26 18.15 7.73
CA HIS A 298 2.39 18.05 9.09
C HIS A 298 1.14 17.06 9.31
N ILE A 299 0.15 17.40 10.24
CA ILE A 299 -1.04 16.76 11.00
C ILE A 299 -0.91 15.36 11.53
N LEU A 300 -0.07 14.58 10.89
CA LEU A 300 0.31 13.27 11.37
C LEU A 300 1.14 13.37 12.67
N LEU A 301 1.39 14.60 13.17
CA LEU A 301 1.85 14.89 14.53
C LEU A 301 0.70 15.06 15.55
N ALA A 302 -0.07 16.15 15.51
CA ALA A 302 -0.96 16.50 16.63
C ALA A 302 -2.18 15.57 16.85
N TYR A 303 -2.69 14.89 15.80
CA TYR A 303 -3.69 13.82 16.03
C TYR A 303 -3.05 12.60 16.70
N SER A 304 -1.80 12.28 16.38
CA SER A 304 -1.05 11.20 17.02
C SER A 304 -0.78 11.52 18.50
N LEU A 305 -0.49 12.79 18.82
CA LEU A 305 -0.41 13.28 20.21
C LEU A 305 -1.78 13.20 20.91
N TRP A 306 -2.87 13.61 20.25
CA TRP A 306 -4.24 13.48 20.77
C TRP A 306 -4.62 12.03 21.08
N TYR A 307 -4.35 11.09 20.18
CA TYR A 307 -4.65 9.67 20.40
C TYR A 307 -3.89 9.07 21.60
N LEU A 308 -2.63 9.48 21.80
CA LEU A 308 -1.84 9.06 22.96
C LEU A 308 -2.37 9.66 24.27
N TYR A 309 -2.81 10.93 24.24
CA TYR A 309 -3.41 11.63 25.39
C TYR A 309 -4.80 11.08 25.77
N ASP A 310 -5.70 10.95 24.78
CA ASP A 310 -7.11 10.59 24.96
C ASP A 310 -7.33 9.07 25.12
N ARG A 311 -6.26 8.25 25.09
CA ARG A 311 -6.31 6.78 25.00
C ARG A 311 -7.28 6.09 25.99
N LYS A 312 -7.48 6.63 27.19
CA LYS A 312 -8.36 6.09 28.25
C LYS A 312 -9.83 6.52 28.16
N SER A 313 -10.23 7.37 27.22
CA SER A 313 -11.62 7.86 27.12
C SER A 313 -12.72 6.80 26.93
N PRO A 314 -12.49 5.61 26.33
CA PRO A 314 -13.45 4.50 26.37
C PRO A 314 -13.74 3.99 27.79
N GLN A 315 -12.76 4.06 28.70
CA GLN A 315 -12.89 3.66 30.10
C GLN A 315 -13.36 4.79 31.02
N ASN A 316 -13.26 6.05 30.59
CA ASN A 316 -13.61 7.24 31.37
C ASN A 316 -15.04 7.76 31.10
N GLY A 317 -15.91 6.94 30.48
CA GLY A 317 -17.32 7.28 30.23
C GLY A 317 -17.65 7.90 28.86
N GLY A 318 -16.72 7.80 27.89
CA GLY A 318 -16.93 8.24 26.51
C GLY A 318 -16.91 9.77 26.32
N TYR A 319 -17.10 10.22 25.08
CA TYR A 319 -17.24 11.66 24.81
C TYR A 319 -18.60 12.18 25.30
N ARG A 320 -18.69 13.49 25.57
CA ARG A 320 -19.90 14.15 26.09
C ARG A 320 -20.76 14.78 24.99
N VAL A 321 -20.75 14.21 23.78
CA VAL A 321 -21.36 14.79 22.58
C VAL A 321 -22.56 13.95 22.13
N ASN A 322 -23.78 14.44 22.34
CA ASN A 322 -25.01 13.69 22.00
C ASN A 322 -25.49 13.92 20.55
N PHE A 323 -24.78 14.74 19.75
CA PHE A 323 -25.23 15.18 18.42
C PHE A 323 -25.34 14.03 17.38
N PRO A 324 -24.37 13.11 17.25
CA PRO A 324 -24.48 11.99 16.29
C PRO A 324 -25.59 10.98 16.60
N GLN A 325 -26.02 10.89 17.86
CA GLN A 325 -27.21 10.12 18.24
C GLN A 325 -28.49 10.70 17.62
N ARG A 326 -28.52 12.00 17.32
CA ARG A 326 -29.69 12.75 16.79
C ARG A 326 -29.72 12.90 15.27
N TRP A 327 -28.74 12.34 14.54
CA TRP A 327 -28.69 12.44 13.08
C TRP A 327 -29.90 11.76 12.40
N ARG A 328 -30.43 12.36 11.32
CA ARG A 328 -31.60 11.84 10.57
C ARG A 328 -31.40 10.40 10.06
N ILE A 329 -30.15 9.99 9.86
CA ILE A 329 -29.77 8.62 9.49
C ILE A 329 -30.22 7.56 10.51
N GLN A 330 -30.27 7.91 11.80
CA GLN A 330 -30.72 7.02 12.87
C GLN A 330 -32.24 6.76 12.77
N LYS A 331 -33.01 7.75 12.29
CA LYS A 331 -34.44 7.59 11.94
C LYS A 331 -34.60 6.71 10.70
N TRP A 332 -33.77 6.88 9.67
CA TRP A 332 -33.79 6.02 8.48
C TRP A 332 -33.47 4.55 8.82
N PHE A 333 -32.56 4.32 9.76
CA PHE A 333 -32.21 3.00 10.30
C PHE A 333 -33.37 2.38 11.10
N ALA A 334 -33.94 3.11 12.07
CA ALA A 334 -35.10 2.64 12.85
C ALA A 334 -36.30 2.31 11.94
N ASN A 335 -36.60 3.20 10.98
CA ASN A 335 -37.70 3.05 10.02
C ASN A 335 -37.45 1.95 8.96
N TYR A 336 -36.26 1.36 8.90
CA TYR A 336 -35.96 0.23 8.02
C TYR A 336 -36.43 -1.12 8.61
N PHE A 337 -36.31 -1.29 9.94
CA PHE A 337 -36.73 -2.48 10.70
C PHE A 337 -37.97 -2.24 11.58
N PRO A 338 -38.85 -1.28 11.22
CA PRO A 338 -39.87 -0.70 12.11
C PRO A 338 -39.58 -0.74 13.62
N ILE A 339 -38.39 -0.30 14.05
CA ILE A 339 -37.94 -0.49 15.44
C ILE A 339 -38.81 0.34 16.37
N THR A 340 -39.38 -0.31 17.38
CA THR A 340 -40.23 0.32 18.40
C THR A 340 -39.66 0.05 19.80
N LEU A 341 -39.63 1.08 20.64
CA LEU A 341 -39.21 1.02 22.04
C LEU A 341 -40.42 1.15 22.96
N HIS A 342 -40.66 0.16 23.81
CA HIS A 342 -41.76 0.09 24.75
C HIS A 342 -41.23 0.12 26.19
N ARG A 343 -41.86 0.89 27.08
CA ARG A 343 -41.58 0.89 28.53
C ARG A 343 -42.75 0.26 29.29
N THR A 344 -42.48 -0.62 30.25
CA THR A 344 -43.50 -1.19 31.16
C THR A 344 -43.58 -0.45 32.49
N ALA A 345 -42.48 0.16 32.92
CA ALA A 345 -42.39 1.04 34.08
C ALA A 345 -41.58 2.29 33.73
N GLU A 346 -41.61 3.30 34.60
CA GLU A 346 -40.69 4.43 34.53
C GLU A 346 -39.34 4.09 35.16
N LEU A 347 -38.30 4.83 34.77
CA LEU A 347 -36.96 4.74 35.34
C LEU A 347 -36.65 6.08 36.04
N PRO A 348 -36.86 6.18 37.37
CA PRO A 348 -36.48 7.35 38.16
C PRO A 348 -35.02 7.80 37.95
N ALA A 349 -34.82 9.11 37.78
CA ALA A 349 -33.49 9.71 37.60
C ALA A 349 -32.70 9.93 38.91
N ASP A 350 -33.23 9.44 40.04
CA ASP A 350 -32.61 9.48 41.38
C ASP A 350 -31.56 8.38 41.60
N ARG A 351 -31.49 7.39 40.72
CA ARG A 351 -30.61 6.21 40.83
C ARG A 351 -29.97 5.85 39.50
N ASN A 352 -29.05 4.90 39.54
CA ASN A 352 -28.36 4.36 38.36
C ASN A 352 -28.84 2.95 38.02
N TYR A 353 -28.60 2.53 36.78
CA TYR A 353 -29.12 1.30 36.19
C TYR A 353 -28.07 0.51 35.43
N ILE A 354 -28.19 -0.82 35.47
CA ILE A 354 -27.59 -1.73 34.48
C ILE A 354 -28.71 -2.42 33.69
N VAL A 355 -28.78 -2.11 32.40
CA VAL A 355 -29.79 -2.55 31.46
C VAL A 355 -29.25 -3.75 30.69
N GLY A 356 -29.81 -4.94 30.96
CA GLY A 356 -29.44 -6.16 30.26
C GLY A 356 -30.38 -6.40 29.07
N CYS A 357 -29.84 -6.33 27.86
CA CYS A 357 -30.58 -6.51 26.61
C CYS A 357 -30.43 -7.92 26.05
N HIS A 358 -31.56 -8.49 25.64
CA HIS A 358 -31.71 -9.85 25.13
C HIS A 358 -32.68 -9.90 23.93
N PRO A 359 -32.53 -10.84 22.98
CA PRO A 359 -31.29 -11.53 22.68
C PRO A 359 -30.24 -10.53 22.13
N HIS A 360 -28.97 -10.92 22.11
CA HIS A 360 -27.89 -10.17 21.45
C HIS A 360 -28.10 -10.05 19.92
N GLY A 361 -28.75 -11.04 19.31
CA GLY A 361 -28.78 -11.19 17.85
C GLY A 361 -27.38 -11.41 17.26
N ILE A 362 -27.26 -11.28 15.94
CA ILE A 362 -25.95 -11.36 15.28
C ILE A 362 -25.17 -10.03 15.42
N ILE A 363 -25.87 -8.88 15.39
CA ILE A 363 -25.25 -7.54 15.32
C ILE A 363 -25.83 -6.55 16.36
N GLY A 364 -26.89 -6.89 17.12
CA GLY A 364 -27.42 -6.04 18.19
C GLY A 364 -28.10 -4.77 17.66
N MET A 365 -28.96 -4.93 16.64
CA MET A 365 -29.56 -3.82 15.89
C MET A 365 -30.57 -3.05 16.75
N ALA A 366 -31.36 -3.78 17.55
CA ALA A 366 -32.22 -3.26 18.60
C ALA A 366 -31.46 -2.34 19.59
N VAL A 367 -30.33 -2.81 20.13
CA VAL A 367 -29.53 -2.08 21.13
C VAL A 367 -28.95 -0.80 20.53
N THR A 368 -28.43 -0.90 19.31
CA THR A 368 -27.87 0.23 18.57
C THR A 368 -28.93 1.31 18.32
N SER A 369 -30.12 0.94 17.83
CA SER A 369 -31.19 1.90 17.58
C SER A 369 -31.76 2.50 18.87
N ASN A 370 -32.08 1.67 19.86
CA ASN A 370 -32.86 2.07 21.03
C ASN A 370 -32.03 2.74 22.14
N PHE A 371 -30.73 2.46 22.23
CA PHE A 371 -29.90 2.94 23.35
C PHE A 371 -28.65 3.71 22.92
N ALA A 372 -28.07 3.43 21.75
CA ALA A 372 -26.94 4.22 21.22
C ALA A 372 -27.38 5.41 20.34
N SER A 373 -28.67 5.52 19.98
CA SER A 373 -29.19 6.57 19.08
C SER A 373 -30.48 7.20 19.60
N GLU A 374 -31.01 8.22 18.91
CA GLU A 374 -32.38 8.74 19.07
C GLU A 374 -33.31 8.26 17.93
N GLY A 375 -32.95 7.19 17.22
CA GLY A 375 -33.77 6.58 16.17
C GLY A 375 -35.21 6.29 16.63
N THR A 376 -35.37 5.85 17.88
CA THR A 376 -36.69 5.61 18.52
C THR A 376 -37.05 6.62 19.62
N ASP A 377 -36.45 7.82 19.60
CA ASP A 377 -36.70 8.91 20.57
C ASP A 377 -36.55 8.49 22.05
N LYS A 378 -35.50 7.73 22.39
CA LYS A 378 -35.27 7.24 23.77
C LYS A 378 -35.28 8.36 24.82
N SER A 379 -34.83 9.57 24.46
CA SER A 379 -34.88 10.76 25.33
C SER A 379 -36.31 11.21 25.70
N LYS A 380 -37.33 10.83 24.92
CA LYS A 380 -38.76 11.05 25.23
C LYS A 380 -39.37 9.91 26.04
N VAL A 381 -38.95 8.66 25.77
CA VAL A 381 -39.48 7.46 26.44
C VAL A 381 -38.98 7.37 27.89
N PHE A 382 -37.71 7.74 28.11
CA PHE A 382 -37.05 7.76 29.42
C PHE A 382 -36.42 9.14 29.67
N PRO A 383 -37.24 10.16 29.99
CA PRO A 383 -36.73 11.50 30.29
C PRO A 383 -35.78 11.46 31.49
N GLY A 384 -34.72 12.28 31.46
CA GLY A 384 -33.70 12.34 32.51
C GLY A 384 -32.66 11.21 32.50
N ILE A 385 -32.89 10.09 31.79
CA ILE A 385 -31.97 8.95 31.80
C ILE A 385 -30.91 9.05 30.68
N ARG A 386 -29.64 9.03 31.08
CA ARG A 386 -28.48 8.93 30.18
C ARG A 386 -28.08 7.47 29.99
N PHE A 387 -28.42 6.91 28.82
CA PHE A 387 -27.90 5.62 28.38
C PHE A 387 -26.44 5.70 27.93
N SER A 388 -25.69 4.61 28.11
CA SER A 388 -24.34 4.42 27.55
C SER A 388 -24.15 2.94 27.22
N VAL A 389 -23.98 2.63 25.94
CA VAL A 389 -23.92 1.25 25.43
C VAL A 389 -22.49 0.73 25.47
N CYS A 390 -22.28 -0.42 26.10
CA CYS A 390 -20.97 -1.07 26.18
C CYS A 390 -20.69 -1.88 24.90
N THR A 391 -19.44 -1.84 24.42
CA THR A 391 -18.96 -2.69 23.33
C THR A 391 -17.52 -3.18 23.58
N LEU A 392 -17.02 -4.09 22.74
CA LEU A 392 -15.71 -4.72 22.91
C LEU A 392 -14.56 -3.70 22.84
N ALA A 393 -13.60 -3.79 23.76
CA ALA A 393 -12.40 -2.95 23.82
C ALA A 393 -11.63 -2.84 22.47
N SER A 394 -11.63 -3.91 21.66
CA SER A 394 -11.02 -3.95 20.32
C SER A 394 -11.58 -2.89 19.37
N ASN A 395 -12.86 -2.55 19.50
CA ASN A 395 -13.54 -1.61 18.61
C ASN A 395 -13.03 -0.17 18.79
N PHE A 396 -12.44 0.13 19.95
CA PHE A 396 -11.79 1.40 20.25
C PHE A 396 -10.29 1.46 19.89
N GLN A 397 -9.75 0.43 19.23
CA GLN A 397 -8.36 0.41 18.75
C GLN A 397 -8.21 0.82 17.28
N VAL A 398 -9.31 0.88 16.51
CA VAL A 398 -9.31 1.24 15.09
C VAL A 398 -9.58 2.74 14.93
N MET A 399 -8.68 3.45 14.24
CA MET A 399 -8.79 4.89 13.98
C MET A 399 -10.07 5.25 13.23
N PHE A 400 -10.68 6.39 13.57
CA PHE A 400 -12.00 6.88 13.14
C PHE A 400 -13.18 6.04 13.67
N THR A 401 -13.08 4.71 13.71
CA THR A 401 -14.09 3.83 14.34
C THR A 401 -14.20 4.15 15.83
N ARG A 402 -13.05 4.23 16.54
CA ARG A 402 -12.94 4.65 17.93
C ARG A 402 -13.67 5.98 18.17
N GLU A 403 -13.36 6.98 17.36
CA GLU A 403 -13.92 8.33 17.49
C GLU A 403 -15.43 8.32 17.26
N PHE A 404 -15.93 7.62 16.24
CA PHE A 404 -17.36 7.48 15.96
C PHE A 404 -18.13 6.79 17.10
N LEU A 405 -17.57 5.72 17.68
CA LEU A 405 -18.17 5.00 18.80
C LEU A 405 -18.26 5.88 20.06
N LEU A 406 -17.17 6.58 20.40
CA LEU A 406 -17.13 7.51 21.53
C LEU A 406 -18.05 8.72 21.31
N LEU A 407 -18.16 9.22 20.07
CA LEU A 407 -19.11 10.27 19.66
C LEU A 407 -20.57 9.82 19.63
N CYS A 408 -20.84 8.52 19.52
CA CYS A 408 -22.16 7.94 19.74
C CYS A 408 -22.42 7.60 21.21
N GLY A 409 -21.49 7.91 22.13
CA GLY A 409 -21.63 7.65 23.56
C GLY A 409 -21.48 6.17 23.95
N LEU A 410 -20.82 5.37 23.12
CA LEU A 410 -20.42 4.00 23.49
C LEU A 410 -19.16 4.02 24.35
N ILE A 411 -19.07 3.02 25.23
CA ILE A 411 -17.96 2.82 26.16
C ILE A 411 -17.44 1.37 26.06
N ASP A 412 -16.27 1.13 26.65
CA ASP A 412 -15.72 -0.22 26.79
C ASP A 412 -16.55 -1.06 27.79
N CYS A 413 -16.58 -2.38 27.60
CA CYS A 413 -17.36 -3.33 28.41
C CYS A 413 -16.59 -3.88 29.63
N SER A 414 -15.40 -3.34 29.92
CA SER A 414 -14.58 -3.68 31.09
C SER A 414 -15.24 -3.25 32.41
N LYS A 415 -14.88 -3.92 33.53
CA LYS A 415 -15.45 -3.67 34.87
C LYS A 415 -15.19 -2.24 35.32
N GLU A 416 -13.98 -1.76 34.99
CA GLU A 416 -13.45 -0.44 35.25
C GLU A 416 -14.30 0.64 34.55
N SER A 417 -14.67 0.40 33.29
CA SER A 417 -15.55 1.29 32.52
C SER A 417 -16.96 1.36 33.12
N ILE A 418 -17.50 0.21 33.52
CA ILE A 418 -18.83 0.10 34.14
C ILE A 418 -18.84 0.83 35.49
N ALA A 419 -17.83 0.62 36.34
CA ALA A 419 -17.69 1.31 37.63
C ALA A 419 -17.48 2.83 37.46
N ASN A 420 -16.59 3.27 36.57
CA ASN A 420 -16.38 4.70 36.26
C ASN A 420 -17.66 5.38 35.74
N ALA A 421 -18.47 4.64 34.99
CA ALA A 421 -19.74 5.13 34.47
C ALA A 421 -20.86 5.11 35.54
N LEU A 422 -20.80 4.26 36.57
CA LEU A 422 -21.77 4.20 37.67
C LEU A 422 -21.38 5.00 38.93
N ALA A 423 -20.16 5.55 38.97
CA ALA A 423 -19.55 6.19 40.14
C ALA A 423 -20.44 7.22 40.87
N GLU A 424 -20.36 7.18 42.20
CA GLU A 424 -21.48 7.33 43.16
C GLU A 424 -22.07 8.74 43.36
N GLN A 425 -21.66 9.74 42.58
CA GLN A 425 -22.16 11.13 42.69
C GLN A 425 -22.97 11.60 41.48
N LYS A 426 -23.41 10.68 40.61
CA LYS A 426 -24.09 11.01 39.36
C LYS A 426 -25.22 10.02 39.08
N THR A 427 -26.44 10.39 39.43
CA THR A 427 -27.67 9.62 39.25
C THR A 427 -28.18 9.68 37.80
N GLY A 428 -29.24 8.94 37.47
CA GLY A 428 -29.88 8.96 36.15
C GLY A 428 -29.07 8.32 35.03
N ARG A 429 -28.09 7.48 35.34
CA ARG A 429 -27.24 6.80 34.35
C ARG A 429 -27.66 5.35 34.12
N ALA A 430 -27.68 4.92 32.87
CA ALA A 430 -28.06 3.56 32.48
C ALA A 430 -26.99 2.91 31.58
N ILE A 431 -26.31 1.90 32.10
CA ILE A 431 -25.28 1.15 31.36
C ILE A 431 -25.93 -0.01 30.63
N VAL A 432 -25.75 -0.10 29.31
CA VAL A 432 -26.48 -1.07 28.48
C VAL A 432 -25.56 -2.17 27.98
N LEU A 433 -25.92 -3.42 28.28
CA LEU A 433 -25.13 -4.63 28.03
C LEU A 433 -25.97 -5.67 27.27
N ALA A 434 -25.49 -6.12 26.11
CA ALA A 434 -26.04 -7.28 25.42
C ALA A 434 -25.45 -8.58 26.03
N VAL A 435 -26.11 -9.12 27.04
CA VAL A 435 -25.50 -10.02 28.06
C VAL A 435 -24.98 -11.35 27.48
N GLY A 436 -25.67 -11.93 26.49
CA GLY A 436 -25.26 -13.19 25.87
C GLY A 436 -23.99 -13.10 25.01
N GLY A 437 -23.67 -11.90 24.51
CA GLY A 437 -22.47 -11.62 23.72
C GLY A 437 -22.32 -12.45 22.44
N ALA A 438 -21.09 -12.52 21.93
CA ALA A 438 -20.74 -13.22 20.69
C ALA A 438 -20.93 -14.76 20.74
N GLU A 439 -21.34 -15.33 21.88
CA GLU A 439 -21.72 -16.75 21.98
C GLU A 439 -23.20 -16.97 21.68
N GLU A 440 -24.07 -16.08 22.17
CA GLU A 440 -25.50 -16.10 21.83
C GLU A 440 -25.73 -15.77 20.35
N ALA A 441 -24.85 -14.94 19.76
CA ALA A 441 -24.79 -14.71 18.31
C ALA A 441 -24.53 -15.99 17.46
N LEU A 442 -24.01 -17.08 18.05
CA LEU A 442 -23.86 -18.38 17.37
C LEU A 442 -25.11 -19.27 17.47
N GLU A 443 -26.07 -18.93 18.34
CA GLU A 443 -27.38 -19.56 18.46
C GLU A 443 -28.50 -18.77 17.77
N ALA A 444 -28.21 -17.52 17.35
CA ALA A 444 -29.16 -16.67 16.64
C ALA A 444 -29.70 -17.38 15.38
N ARG A 445 -31.02 -17.59 15.38
CA ARG A 445 -31.83 -18.18 14.31
C ARG A 445 -33.21 -17.53 14.32
N PRO A 446 -33.88 -17.36 13.16
CA PRO A 446 -35.26 -16.93 13.13
C PRO A 446 -36.17 -17.80 14.00
N GLY A 447 -37.06 -17.19 14.79
CA GLY A 447 -37.94 -17.85 15.75
C GLY A 447 -37.27 -18.42 17.01
N ALA A 448 -35.95 -18.28 17.20
CA ALA A 448 -35.26 -18.83 18.37
C ALA A 448 -35.27 -17.87 19.56
N HIS A 449 -35.82 -18.34 20.69
CA HIS A 449 -35.86 -17.62 21.98
C HIS A 449 -34.96 -18.29 23.02
N LYS A 450 -33.68 -18.54 22.65
CA LYS A 450 -32.66 -19.12 23.53
C LYS A 450 -31.68 -18.04 24.00
N LEU A 451 -31.39 -17.98 25.30
CA LEU A 451 -30.48 -16.99 25.91
C LEU A 451 -29.40 -17.66 26.76
N LYS A 452 -28.15 -17.23 26.59
CA LYS A 452 -27.02 -17.70 27.40
C LYS A 452 -26.91 -16.90 28.70
N LEU A 453 -27.95 -16.96 29.54
CA LEU A 453 -28.05 -16.15 30.76
C LEU A 453 -27.56 -16.86 32.03
N LEU A 454 -27.82 -18.15 32.22
CA LEU A 454 -27.62 -18.84 33.53
C LEU A 454 -26.19 -18.79 34.09
N THR A 455 -25.17 -18.59 33.23
CA THR A 455 -23.76 -18.45 33.64
C THR A 455 -23.25 -17.00 33.65
N ARG A 456 -24.07 -16.01 33.29
CA ARG A 456 -23.65 -14.63 33.01
C ARG A 456 -23.79 -13.66 34.20
N LYS A 457 -23.58 -14.17 35.41
CA LYS A 457 -23.67 -13.47 36.70
C LYS A 457 -22.84 -12.18 36.85
N GLY A 458 -21.88 -11.92 35.96
CA GLY A 458 -20.95 -10.79 36.03
C GLY A 458 -21.60 -9.39 36.02
N PHE A 459 -22.67 -9.17 35.26
CA PHE A 459 -23.36 -7.87 35.25
C PHE A 459 -24.13 -7.62 36.55
N VAL A 460 -24.74 -8.66 37.12
CA VAL A 460 -25.37 -8.62 38.46
C VAL A 460 -24.33 -8.31 39.54
N LYS A 461 -23.14 -8.93 39.48
CA LYS A 461 -22.04 -8.60 40.41
C LYS A 461 -21.56 -7.15 40.27
N GLN A 462 -21.63 -6.52 39.08
CA GLN A 462 -21.36 -5.08 38.94
C GLN A 462 -22.53 -4.20 39.42
N ALA A 463 -23.78 -4.62 39.23
CA ALA A 463 -24.96 -3.90 39.71
C ALA A 463 -24.92 -3.74 41.24
N ILE A 464 -24.74 -4.85 41.96
CA ILE A 464 -24.65 -4.87 43.43
C ILE A 464 -23.45 -4.04 43.94
N ARG A 465 -22.27 -4.13 43.30
CA ARG A 465 -21.10 -3.32 43.70
C ARG A 465 -21.28 -1.81 43.59
N ASN A 466 -22.17 -1.36 42.71
CA ASN A 466 -22.41 0.06 42.42
C ASN A 466 -23.80 0.56 42.89
N GLY A 467 -24.61 -0.28 43.55
CA GLY A 467 -25.99 0.07 43.93
C GLY A 467 -26.91 0.36 42.73
N ALA A 468 -26.58 -0.15 41.55
CA ALA A 468 -27.25 0.19 40.30
C ALA A 468 -28.36 -0.82 39.98
N SER A 469 -29.60 -0.36 39.89
CA SER A 469 -30.78 -1.22 39.69
C SER A 469 -30.74 -1.96 38.36
N LEU A 470 -31.11 -3.23 38.34
CA LEU A 470 -31.08 -4.06 37.14
C LEU A 470 -32.36 -3.90 36.32
N VAL A 471 -32.24 -3.69 35.01
CA VAL A 471 -33.39 -3.55 34.10
C VAL A 471 -33.35 -4.67 33.06
N PRO A 472 -34.31 -5.62 33.06
CA PRO A 472 -34.44 -6.63 32.01
C PRO A 472 -35.05 -6.02 30.75
N VAL A 473 -34.47 -6.32 29.58
CA VAL A 473 -34.96 -5.83 28.28
C VAL A 473 -35.00 -6.97 27.27
N TYR A 474 -36.15 -7.19 26.65
CA TYR A 474 -36.33 -8.20 25.60
C TYR A 474 -36.67 -7.57 24.25
N SER A 475 -36.07 -8.05 23.16
CA SER A 475 -36.26 -7.54 21.79
C SER A 475 -36.80 -8.62 20.86
N PHE A 476 -38.11 -8.63 20.67
CA PHE A 476 -38.78 -9.46 19.66
C PHE A 476 -38.34 -9.01 18.27
N GLY A 477 -38.04 -9.95 17.36
CA GLY A 477 -37.60 -9.65 15.98
C GLY A 477 -36.07 -9.62 15.75
N GLU A 478 -35.24 -9.43 16.77
CA GLU A 478 -33.78 -9.26 16.60
C GLU A 478 -33.07 -10.52 16.04
N ASN A 479 -33.54 -11.71 16.40
CA ASN A 479 -33.02 -12.98 15.85
C ASN A 479 -33.54 -13.31 14.43
N ASP A 480 -34.56 -12.60 13.93
CA ASP A 480 -35.20 -12.85 12.62
C ASP A 480 -34.57 -12.03 11.47
N LEU A 481 -33.58 -11.19 11.80
CA LEU A 481 -32.90 -10.27 10.87
C LEU A 481 -31.97 -11.00 9.88
N TYR A 482 -31.56 -12.22 10.20
CA TYR A 482 -30.57 -13.00 9.46
C TYR A 482 -30.85 -14.49 9.51
N ASN A 483 -30.50 -15.20 8.45
CA ASN A 483 -30.34 -16.65 8.47
C ASN A 483 -28.89 -16.98 8.85
N GLN A 484 -28.66 -18.08 9.58
CA GLN A 484 -27.32 -18.57 9.91
C GLN A 484 -27.16 -20.00 9.40
N LEU A 485 -26.00 -20.30 8.80
CA LEU A 485 -25.66 -21.62 8.29
C LEU A 485 -25.60 -22.63 9.44
N ASP A 486 -26.08 -23.85 9.20
CA ASP A 486 -26.17 -24.85 10.25
C ASP A 486 -24.81 -25.32 10.79
N ASN A 487 -24.67 -25.15 12.09
CA ASN A 487 -23.47 -25.35 12.88
C ASN A 487 -23.76 -26.23 14.12
N PRO A 488 -24.41 -27.40 13.97
CA PRO A 488 -24.77 -28.26 15.10
C PRO A 488 -23.53 -28.69 15.90
N GLU A 489 -23.74 -29.12 17.14
CA GLU A 489 -22.63 -29.42 18.05
C GLU A 489 -21.77 -30.58 17.51
N GLY A 490 -20.46 -30.48 17.72
CA GLY A 490 -19.48 -31.41 17.11
C GLY A 490 -19.19 -31.20 15.61
N SER A 491 -19.97 -30.39 14.88
CA SER A 491 -19.73 -30.12 13.45
C SER A 491 -18.40 -29.40 13.17
N LEU A 492 -17.90 -29.54 11.94
CA LEU A 492 -16.67 -28.86 11.51
C LEU A 492 -16.79 -27.33 11.57
N VAL A 493 -17.95 -26.79 11.19
CA VAL A 493 -18.26 -25.35 11.28
C VAL A 493 -18.18 -24.87 12.73
N ARG A 494 -18.86 -25.56 13.66
CA ARG A 494 -18.85 -25.25 15.09
C ARG A 494 -17.44 -25.33 15.70
N LYS A 495 -16.65 -26.33 15.29
CA LYS A 495 -15.23 -26.48 15.69
C LYS A 495 -14.37 -25.31 15.22
N ILE A 496 -14.50 -24.89 13.95
CA ILE A 496 -13.78 -23.72 13.41
C ILE A 496 -14.19 -22.44 14.15
N GLN A 497 -15.49 -22.18 14.32
CA GLN A 497 -15.99 -21.00 15.06
C GLN A 497 -15.47 -20.94 16.50
N THR A 498 -15.40 -22.10 17.17
CA THR A 498 -14.85 -22.21 18.53
C THR A 498 -13.35 -21.95 18.57
N LEU A 499 -12.60 -22.44 17.57
CA LEU A 499 -11.16 -22.21 17.45
C LEU A 499 -10.83 -20.73 17.18
N SER A 500 -11.52 -20.09 16.23
CA SER A 500 -11.39 -18.66 15.96
C SER A 500 -11.68 -17.81 17.20
N LYS A 501 -12.74 -18.15 17.95
CA LYS A 501 -13.05 -17.49 19.22
C LYS A 501 -11.95 -17.68 20.28
N ARG A 502 -11.32 -18.86 20.36
CA ARG A 502 -10.22 -19.15 21.31
C ARG A 502 -8.92 -18.41 20.96
N TRP A 503 -8.68 -18.10 19.68
CA TRP A 503 -7.47 -17.42 19.19
C TRP A 503 -7.60 -15.90 19.05
N LEU A 504 -8.76 -15.41 18.59
CA LEU A 504 -8.98 -14.00 18.21
C LEU A 504 -9.95 -13.26 19.15
N GLY A 505 -10.50 -13.95 20.16
CA GLY A 505 -11.57 -13.43 21.03
C GLY A 505 -12.94 -13.31 20.36
N ILE A 506 -13.01 -13.40 19.02
CA ILE A 506 -14.20 -13.17 18.20
C ILE A 506 -14.64 -14.49 17.56
N SER A 507 -15.89 -14.88 17.81
CA SER A 507 -16.61 -15.89 17.02
C SER A 507 -17.15 -15.26 15.74
N LEU A 508 -16.92 -15.91 14.59
CA LEU A 508 -17.50 -15.49 13.30
C LEU A 508 -18.76 -16.33 12.98
N PRO A 509 -19.98 -15.81 13.23
CA PRO A 509 -21.20 -16.44 12.72
C PRO A 509 -21.18 -16.46 11.19
N LEU A 510 -21.51 -17.60 10.58
CA LEU A 510 -21.65 -17.73 9.13
C LEU A 510 -23.11 -17.43 8.76
N PHE A 511 -23.42 -16.16 8.49
CA PHE A 511 -24.78 -15.69 8.28
C PHE A 511 -25.00 -15.11 6.88
N TYR A 512 -26.26 -15.10 6.45
CA TYR A 512 -26.72 -14.41 5.25
C TYR A 512 -28.09 -13.77 5.48
N GLY A 513 -28.27 -12.60 4.91
CA GLY A 513 -29.55 -11.95 4.72
C GLY A 513 -29.78 -11.77 3.22
N ARG A 514 -30.00 -10.53 2.81
CA ARG A 514 -30.31 -10.11 1.43
C ARG A 514 -29.19 -9.30 0.78
N GLY A 515 -29.26 -9.17 -0.53
CA GLY A 515 -28.40 -8.30 -1.33
C GLY A 515 -28.76 -6.82 -1.23
N VAL A 516 -27.84 -5.97 -1.68
CA VAL A 516 -28.04 -4.51 -1.83
C VAL A 516 -29.28 -4.21 -2.69
N LEU A 517 -29.44 -4.95 -3.79
CA LEU A 517 -30.57 -4.86 -4.73
C LEU A 517 -31.78 -5.74 -4.35
N GLN A 518 -31.91 -6.14 -3.07
CA GLN A 518 -32.96 -7.02 -2.55
C GLN A 518 -32.98 -8.45 -3.11
N LEU A 519 -31.87 -8.93 -3.66
CA LEU A 519 -31.66 -10.37 -3.94
C LEU A 519 -31.79 -11.21 -2.65
N ASN A 520 -32.29 -12.44 -2.76
CA ASN A 520 -32.53 -13.37 -1.64
C ASN A 520 -31.26 -13.89 -0.92
N PHE A 521 -30.08 -13.37 -1.26
CA PHE A 521 -28.79 -13.72 -0.66
C PHE A 521 -27.88 -12.48 -0.59
N GLY A 522 -27.16 -12.30 0.53
CA GLY A 522 -26.20 -11.21 0.73
C GLY A 522 -25.97 -10.89 2.21
N PHE A 523 -25.29 -9.78 2.50
CA PHE A 523 -24.88 -9.41 3.86
C PHE A 523 -25.80 -8.40 4.58
N LEU A 524 -26.71 -7.74 3.86
CA LEU A 524 -27.64 -6.80 4.50
C LEU A 524 -28.77 -7.56 5.20
N PRO A 525 -29.25 -7.09 6.35
CA PRO A 525 -30.30 -7.77 7.11
C PRO A 525 -31.67 -7.70 6.43
N HIS A 526 -32.55 -8.61 6.83
CA HIS A 526 -33.95 -8.67 6.42
C HIS A 526 -34.78 -7.52 7.02
N ARG A 527 -35.86 -7.13 6.34
CA ARG A 527 -36.86 -6.18 6.88
C ARG A 527 -37.87 -6.91 7.76
N ARG A 528 -37.50 -7.18 9.01
CA ARG A 528 -38.44 -7.62 10.07
C ARG A 528 -38.69 -6.46 11.04
N PRO A 529 -39.90 -6.36 11.65
CA PRO A 529 -40.14 -5.43 12.75
C PRO A 529 -39.31 -5.84 13.97
N ILE A 530 -38.89 -4.87 14.78
CA ILE A 530 -38.23 -5.11 16.06
C ILE A 530 -38.99 -4.39 17.17
N HIS A 531 -39.44 -5.13 18.19
CA HIS A 531 -40.15 -4.59 19.34
C HIS A 531 -39.32 -4.84 20.61
N THR A 532 -38.68 -3.78 21.11
CA THR A 532 -37.89 -3.83 22.35
C THR A 532 -38.75 -3.38 23.51
N VAL A 533 -38.97 -4.28 24.48
CA VAL A 533 -39.71 -4.04 25.71
C VAL A 533 -38.74 -3.91 26.88
N VAL A 534 -38.85 -2.80 27.61
CA VAL A 534 -38.07 -2.52 28.81
C VAL A 534 -38.91 -2.84 30.05
N GLY A 535 -38.44 -3.77 30.86
CA GLY A 535 -39.06 -4.22 32.11
C GLY A 535 -38.90 -3.23 33.27
N ALA A 536 -39.50 -3.58 34.41
CA ALA A 536 -39.37 -2.81 35.64
C ALA A 536 -37.96 -2.93 36.26
N PRO A 537 -37.45 -1.89 36.95
CA PRO A 537 -36.14 -1.93 37.59
C PRO A 537 -36.16 -2.76 38.88
N ILE A 538 -35.26 -3.74 38.97
CA ILE A 538 -34.99 -4.53 40.16
C ILE A 538 -33.99 -3.76 41.02
N ALA A 539 -34.42 -3.28 42.19
CA ALA A 539 -33.55 -2.58 43.13
C ALA A 539 -32.49 -3.54 43.72
N VAL A 540 -31.27 -3.04 43.93
CA VAL A 540 -30.18 -3.78 44.58
C VAL A 540 -29.48 -2.88 45.59
N SER A 541 -29.19 -3.41 46.78
CA SER A 541 -28.37 -2.73 47.78
C SER A 541 -26.91 -2.66 47.32
N ARG A 542 -26.19 -1.60 47.71
CA ARG A 542 -24.75 -1.51 47.40
C ARG A 542 -23.94 -2.38 48.35
N ILE A 543 -23.22 -3.36 47.81
CA ILE A 543 -22.30 -4.24 48.56
C ILE A 543 -20.95 -4.27 47.81
N PRO A 544 -19.86 -3.69 48.34
CA PRO A 544 -18.59 -3.55 47.61
C PRO A 544 -17.93 -4.88 47.20
N GLU A 545 -18.07 -5.91 48.03
CA GLU A 545 -17.65 -7.28 47.71
C GLU A 545 -18.78 -8.27 48.06
N PRO A 546 -19.73 -8.50 47.13
CA PRO A 546 -20.85 -9.39 47.38
C PRO A 546 -20.42 -10.85 47.20
N THR A 547 -20.97 -11.70 48.05
CA THR A 547 -20.89 -13.15 47.95
C THR A 547 -21.54 -13.63 46.65
N ASP A 548 -21.18 -14.83 46.20
CA ASP A 548 -21.81 -15.40 45.00
C ASP A 548 -23.26 -15.86 45.27
N GLU A 549 -23.67 -16.05 46.54
CA GLU A 549 -25.07 -16.33 46.90
C GLU A 549 -25.97 -15.09 46.75
N GLU A 550 -25.51 -13.91 47.19
CA GLU A 550 -26.23 -12.64 46.99
C GLU A 550 -26.38 -12.33 45.50
N VAL A 551 -25.32 -12.54 44.73
CA VAL A 551 -25.33 -12.43 43.26
C VAL A 551 -26.32 -13.43 42.65
N ASP A 552 -26.40 -14.66 43.15
CA ASP A 552 -27.31 -15.70 42.66
C ASP A 552 -28.78 -15.48 43.04
N ASN A 553 -29.05 -14.87 44.18
CA ASN A 553 -30.41 -14.43 44.55
C ASN A 553 -30.91 -13.36 43.57
N VAL A 554 -30.14 -12.28 43.39
CA VAL A 554 -30.49 -11.20 42.47
C VAL A 554 -30.52 -11.68 41.01
N HIS A 555 -29.62 -12.59 40.61
CA HIS A 555 -29.64 -13.18 39.27
C HIS A 555 -30.88 -14.05 39.02
N ARG A 556 -31.36 -14.81 40.01
CA ARG A 556 -32.63 -15.56 39.90
C ARG A 556 -33.83 -14.60 39.73
N GLN A 557 -33.86 -13.51 40.48
CA GLN A 557 -34.90 -12.47 40.33
C GLN A 557 -34.86 -11.83 38.94
N TYR A 558 -33.66 -11.54 38.41
CA TYR A 558 -33.49 -11.02 37.06
C TYR A 558 -33.94 -12.01 35.97
N CYS A 559 -33.60 -13.30 36.09
CA CYS A 559 -34.07 -14.33 35.16
C CYS A 559 -35.60 -14.42 35.15
N LYS A 560 -36.23 -14.52 36.32
CA LYS A 560 -37.68 -14.59 36.46
C LYS A 560 -38.37 -13.36 35.85
N ALA A 561 -37.89 -12.16 36.14
CA ALA A 561 -38.46 -10.93 35.59
C ALA A 561 -38.33 -10.84 34.06
N LEU A 562 -37.26 -11.41 33.47
CA LEU A 562 -37.09 -11.50 32.01
C LEU A 562 -38.02 -12.54 31.37
N GLU A 563 -38.25 -13.67 32.05
CA GLU A 563 -39.20 -14.71 31.62
C GLU A 563 -40.65 -14.17 31.68
N GLU A 564 -41.04 -13.50 32.77
CA GLU A 564 -42.35 -12.83 32.90
C GLU A 564 -42.53 -11.73 31.84
N LEU A 565 -41.51 -10.91 31.59
CA LEU A 565 -41.53 -9.87 30.56
C LEU A 565 -41.74 -10.46 29.16
N PHE A 566 -41.11 -11.60 28.86
CA PHE A 566 -41.30 -12.34 27.61
C PHE A 566 -42.73 -12.89 27.50
N GLU A 567 -43.18 -13.66 28.49
CA GLU A 567 -44.48 -14.34 28.47
C GLU A 567 -45.66 -13.36 28.35
N GLN A 568 -45.61 -12.21 29.02
CA GLN A 568 -46.62 -11.16 28.93
C GLN A 568 -46.73 -10.51 27.53
N HIS A 569 -45.65 -10.53 26.73
CA HIS A 569 -45.54 -9.75 25.50
C HIS A 569 -45.42 -10.60 24.22
N LYS A 570 -45.10 -11.89 24.32
CA LYS A 570 -44.78 -12.74 23.16
C LYS A 570 -45.92 -12.77 22.12
N THR A 571 -47.15 -13.00 22.54
CA THR A 571 -48.33 -13.06 21.66
C THR A 571 -48.64 -11.72 20.99
N ARG A 572 -48.47 -10.61 21.72
CA ARG A 572 -48.65 -9.23 21.21
C ARG A 572 -47.70 -8.92 20.05
N PHE A 573 -46.51 -9.51 20.04
CA PHE A 573 -45.47 -9.26 19.03
C PHE A 573 -45.25 -10.46 18.08
N GLY A 574 -46.26 -11.32 17.92
CA GLY A 574 -46.31 -12.34 16.86
C GLY A 574 -45.60 -13.66 17.17
N VAL A 575 -45.16 -13.89 18.40
CA VAL A 575 -44.61 -15.16 18.87
C VAL A 575 -45.76 -16.05 19.39
N SER A 576 -45.72 -17.36 19.11
CA SER A 576 -46.82 -18.27 19.47
C SER A 576 -46.95 -18.45 20.99
N LYS A 577 -48.12 -18.91 21.44
CA LYS A 577 -48.43 -19.11 22.87
C LYS A 577 -47.62 -20.27 23.47
N GLU A 578 -47.24 -21.23 22.63
CA GLU A 578 -46.52 -22.47 22.94
C GLU A 578 -45.00 -22.23 23.04
N ALA A 579 -44.47 -21.23 22.33
CA ALA A 579 -43.06 -20.87 22.37
C ALA A 579 -42.65 -20.37 23.76
N LYS A 580 -41.52 -20.86 24.28
CA LYS A 580 -40.98 -20.51 25.61
C LYS A 580 -39.61 -19.86 25.49
N LEU A 581 -39.28 -18.99 26.44
CA LEU A 581 -37.92 -18.53 26.64
C LEU A 581 -37.08 -19.68 27.23
N ILE A 582 -35.87 -19.91 26.68
CA ILE A 582 -34.96 -20.97 27.14
C ILE A 582 -33.67 -20.34 27.63
N LEU A 583 -33.47 -20.31 28.95
CA LEU A 583 -32.20 -19.94 29.57
C LEU A 583 -31.33 -21.19 29.73
N TYR A 584 -30.06 -21.16 29.31
CA TYR A 584 -29.22 -22.37 29.31
C TYR A 584 -27.78 -22.19 29.84
N VAL A 585 -27.19 -23.31 30.25
CA VAL A 585 -25.77 -23.50 30.59
C VAL A 585 -25.15 -24.36 29.48
N PRO A 586 -23.97 -24.01 28.91
CA PRO A 586 -23.26 -24.91 28.00
C PRO A 586 -22.61 -26.05 28.79
N TYR A 587 -22.76 -27.29 28.32
CA TYR A 587 -22.07 -28.44 28.90
C TYR A 587 -20.54 -28.27 28.77
N LEU A 588 -19.82 -28.35 29.88
CA LEU A 588 -18.36 -28.17 29.90
C LEU A 588 -17.63 -29.51 29.97
N GLN A 589 -17.13 -29.99 28.81
CA GLN A 589 -16.18 -31.10 28.74
C GLN A 589 -15.00 -30.75 27.83
N MET A 590 -13.92 -31.54 27.95
CA MET A 590 -12.71 -31.50 27.09
C MET A 590 -11.77 -30.28 27.21
N ALA A 591 -11.84 -29.50 28.29
CA ALA A 591 -10.84 -28.46 28.58
C ALA A 591 -9.61 -28.98 29.36
N THR A 592 -9.82 -29.81 30.38
CA THR A 592 -8.77 -30.34 31.28
C THR A 592 -7.95 -31.45 30.64
N LEU A 593 -8.60 -32.35 29.89
CA LEU A 593 -7.93 -33.51 29.26
C LEU A 593 -6.87 -33.07 28.22
N GLN A 594 -7.10 -31.96 27.50
CA GLN A 594 -6.16 -31.44 26.51
C GLN A 594 -4.80 -31.05 27.11
N TRP A 595 -4.80 -30.43 28.30
CA TRP A 595 -3.54 -30.03 28.95
C TRP A 595 -2.73 -31.22 29.45
N HIS A 596 -3.38 -32.25 29.99
CA HIS A 596 -2.71 -33.47 30.42
C HIS A 596 -2.14 -34.24 29.22
N ILE A 597 -2.89 -34.36 28.11
CA ILE A 597 -2.40 -34.98 26.87
C ILE A 597 -1.21 -34.20 26.30
N LEU A 598 -1.28 -32.86 26.25
CA LEU A 598 -0.17 -32.04 25.74
C LEU A 598 1.07 -32.08 26.65
N PHE A 599 0.89 -32.15 27.97
CA PHE A 599 1.99 -32.29 28.93
C PHE A 599 2.66 -33.68 28.83
N LEU A 600 1.86 -34.75 28.78
CA LEU A 600 2.35 -36.12 28.58
C LEU A 600 3.04 -36.28 27.21
N TYR A 601 2.50 -35.66 26.16
CA TYR A 601 3.14 -35.64 24.84
C TYR A 601 4.44 -34.81 24.85
N ALA A 602 4.52 -33.70 25.59
CA ALA A 602 5.76 -32.93 25.73
C ALA A 602 6.84 -33.70 26.52
N MET A 603 6.46 -34.37 27.60
CA MET A 603 7.32 -35.31 28.35
C MET A 603 7.87 -36.40 27.42
N TRP A 604 6.99 -37.05 26.67
CA TRP A 604 7.35 -38.11 25.74
C TRP A 604 8.20 -37.62 24.56
N TYR A 605 7.92 -36.44 23.99
CA TYR A 605 8.73 -35.82 22.93
C TYR A 605 10.16 -35.49 23.39
N LEU A 606 10.35 -35.17 24.68
CA LEU A 606 11.68 -34.96 25.27
C LEU A 606 12.42 -36.27 25.55
N TYR A 607 11.70 -37.33 25.94
CA TYR A 607 12.25 -38.68 26.13
C TYR A 607 12.64 -39.34 24.80
N ASP A 608 11.76 -39.29 23.80
CA ASP A 608 11.87 -39.95 22.49
C ASP A 608 12.66 -39.10 21.46
N ARG A 609 13.48 -38.16 21.94
CA ARG A 609 14.13 -37.12 21.13
C ARG A 609 14.97 -37.67 19.96
N ASP A 610 15.62 -38.82 20.15
CA ASP A 610 16.56 -39.41 19.21
C ASP A 610 15.96 -40.48 18.27
N SER A 611 14.67 -40.82 18.39
CA SER A 611 13.98 -41.76 17.47
C SER A 611 14.16 -41.48 15.96
N PRO A 612 14.21 -40.21 15.48
CA PRO A 612 14.52 -39.92 14.07
C PRO A 612 15.88 -40.43 13.57
N LYS A 613 16.84 -40.68 14.47
CA LYS A 613 18.18 -41.21 14.16
C LYS A 613 18.28 -42.73 14.17
N THR A 614 17.35 -43.41 14.84
CA THR A 614 17.43 -44.85 15.13
C THR A 614 16.42 -45.69 14.33
N GLY A 615 15.56 -45.05 13.54
CA GLY A 615 14.57 -45.71 12.67
C GLY A 615 13.11 -45.49 13.08
N GLY A 616 12.87 -45.07 14.33
CA GLY A 616 11.53 -44.81 14.87
C GLY A 616 10.59 -46.02 14.90
N TYR A 617 9.35 -45.77 15.34
CA TYR A 617 8.26 -46.75 15.40
C TYR A 617 7.43 -46.73 14.10
N ARG A 618 7.95 -47.36 13.05
CA ARG A 618 7.24 -47.56 11.78
C ARG A 618 5.93 -48.32 11.99
N ASN A 619 4.83 -47.86 11.38
CA ASN A 619 3.52 -48.48 11.48
C ASN A 619 2.88 -48.69 10.10
N ASN A 620 2.34 -49.90 9.86
CA ASN A 620 1.74 -50.28 8.58
C ASN A 620 0.42 -49.52 8.29
N PHE A 621 -0.27 -49.00 9.30
CA PHE A 621 -1.56 -48.30 9.12
C PHE A 621 -1.45 -47.05 8.23
N PRO A 622 -0.60 -46.04 8.51
CA PRO A 622 -0.43 -44.90 7.62
C PRO A 622 0.15 -45.28 6.24
N GLN A 623 1.04 -46.26 6.16
CA GLN A 623 1.61 -46.70 4.86
C GLN A 623 0.57 -47.32 3.90
N ARG A 624 -0.62 -47.69 4.42
CA ARG A 624 -1.78 -48.22 3.67
C ARG A 624 -2.93 -47.22 3.53
N TRP A 625 -2.78 -45.99 4.02
CA TRP A 625 -3.90 -45.04 4.14
C TRP A 625 -4.42 -44.61 2.76
N ILE A 626 -5.75 -44.49 2.62
CA ILE A 626 -6.42 -44.25 1.32
C ILE A 626 -5.94 -42.96 0.61
N TYR A 627 -5.41 -42.00 1.38
CA TYR A 627 -4.70 -40.83 0.88
C TYR A 627 -3.65 -41.18 -0.19
N TYR A 628 -2.85 -42.22 0.00
CA TYR A 628 -1.81 -42.62 -0.97
C TYR A 628 -2.40 -43.16 -2.28
N LYS A 629 -3.53 -43.88 -2.23
CA LYS A 629 -4.26 -44.31 -3.45
C LYS A 629 -4.87 -43.11 -4.18
N TRP A 630 -5.39 -42.11 -3.46
CA TRP A 630 -5.84 -40.86 -4.06
C TRP A 630 -4.68 -40.05 -4.65
N PHE A 631 -3.53 -40.02 -3.97
CA PHE A 631 -2.32 -39.34 -4.42
C PHE A 631 -1.80 -39.93 -5.74
N ALA A 632 -1.65 -41.26 -5.82
CA ALA A 632 -1.22 -41.97 -7.03
C ALA A 632 -2.24 -41.89 -8.20
N LYS A 633 -3.52 -41.65 -7.90
CA LYS A 633 -4.55 -41.34 -8.92
C LYS A 633 -4.52 -39.87 -9.39
N TYR A 634 -3.85 -38.99 -8.65
CA TYR A 634 -3.82 -37.53 -8.90
C TYR A 634 -2.51 -37.08 -9.57
N PHE A 635 -1.40 -37.69 -9.19
CA PHE A 635 -0.11 -37.66 -9.88
C PHE A 635 0.14 -39.08 -10.37
N PRO A 636 0.14 -39.34 -11.69
CA PRO A 636 0.49 -40.66 -12.20
C PRO A 636 2.00 -40.85 -12.00
N VAL A 637 2.36 -41.58 -10.94
CA VAL A 637 3.74 -41.94 -10.60
C VAL A 637 3.99 -43.37 -11.06
N THR A 638 5.05 -43.56 -11.86
CA THR A 638 5.49 -44.88 -12.33
C THR A 638 6.87 -45.21 -11.74
N LEU A 639 7.15 -46.51 -11.58
CA LEU A 639 8.46 -47.02 -11.19
C LEU A 639 8.92 -48.08 -12.21
N HIS A 640 9.99 -47.76 -12.92
CA HIS A 640 10.66 -48.60 -13.91
C HIS A 640 11.95 -49.14 -13.27
N LYS A 641 12.31 -50.41 -13.50
CA LYS A 641 13.55 -51.01 -12.99
C LYS A 641 14.36 -51.64 -14.11
N THR A 642 15.64 -51.30 -14.21
CA THR A 642 16.57 -51.89 -15.18
C THR A 642 17.43 -53.02 -14.58
N ALA A 643 17.38 -53.19 -13.25
CA ALA A 643 18.02 -54.28 -12.52
C ALA A 643 17.24 -54.66 -11.26
N GLU A 644 17.51 -55.85 -10.71
CA GLU A 644 17.06 -56.26 -9.38
C GLU A 644 18.06 -55.83 -8.28
N LEU A 645 17.59 -55.84 -7.03
CA LEU A 645 18.40 -55.58 -5.84
C LEU A 645 18.41 -56.84 -4.95
N PRO A 646 19.49 -57.65 -5.00
CA PRO A 646 19.72 -58.77 -4.07
C PRO A 646 19.60 -58.40 -2.59
N ASP A 647 19.03 -59.29 -1.78
CA ASP A 647 18.84 -59.09 -0.33
C ASP A 647 20.07 -59.47 0.53
N ASP A 648 21.19 -59.84 -0.11
CA ASP A 648 22.45 -60.21 0.55
C ASP A 648 23.29 -59.00 1.03
N ARG A 649 22.91 -57.77 0.68
CA ARG A 649 23.70 -56.56 0.94
C ARG A 649 22.86 -55.31 1.24
N ASN A 650 23.49 -54.34 1.90
CA ASN A 650 22.91 -53.03 2.15
C ASN A 650 23.06 -52.10 0.94
N TYR A 651 22.17 -51.12 0.80
CA TYR A 651 22.15 -50.18 -0.32
C TYR A 651 22.12 -48.71 0.13
N ILE A 652 22.66 -47.82 -0.69
CA ILE A 652 22.46 -46.38 -0.58
C ILE A 652 21.88 -45.90 -1.91
N VAL A 653 20.59 -45.52 -1.87
CA VAL A 653 19.78 -45.21 -3.06
C VAL A 653 19.68 -43.70 -3.22
N GLY A 654 20.21 -43.17 -4.32
CA GLY A 654 20.18 -41.73 -4.62
C GLY A 654 19.16 -41.43 -5.72
N CYS A 655 18.00 -40.89 -5.33
CA CYS A 655 16.96 -40.43 -6.26
C CYS A 655 17.15 -38.95 -6.63
N HIS A 656 17.21 -38.66 -7.92
CA HIS A 656 17.51 -37.34 -8.49
C HIS A 656 16.68 -37.06 -9.75
N PRO A 657 16.35 -35.80 -10.10
CA PRO A 657 16.34 -34.63 -9.24
C PRO A 657 15.33 -34.78 -8.10
N HIS A 658 15.56 -34.06 -7.01
CA HIS A 658 14.67 -34.03 -5.84
C HIS A 658 13.41 -33.15 -6.05
N GLY A 659 13.36 -32.32 -7.09
CA GLY A 659 12.30 -31.31 -7.21
C GLY A 659 12.32 -30.28 -6.07
N ILE A 660 11.27 -29.45 -6.02
CA ILE A 660 11.05 -28.52 -4.89
C ILE A 660 10.55 -29.28 -3.65
N ILE A 661 9.72 -30.31 -3.86
CA ILE A 661 9.24 -31.27 -2.85
C ILE A 661 9.24 -32.64 -3.53
N CYS A 662 10.11 -33.56 -3.10
CA CYS A 662 10.27 -34.86 -3.74
C CYS A 662 9.04 -35.75 -3.50
N MET A 663 8.24 -35.97 -4.54
CA MET A 663 7.02 -36.76 -4.47
C MET A 663 7.25 -38.23 -4.80
N SER A 664 8.17 -38.53 -5.73
CA SER A 664 8.50 -39.88 -6.19
C SER A 664 8.92 -40.81 -5.06
N VAL A 665 9.80 -40.34 -4.16
CA VAL A 665 10.28 -41.13 -3.01
C VAL A 665 9.16 -41.43 -2.02
N SER A 666 8.28 -40.46 -1.77
CA SER A 666 7.10 -40.62 -0.91
C SER A 666 6.07 -41.59 -1.50
N ALA A 667 5.91 -41.61 -2.83
CA ALA A 667 4.98 -42.49 -3.52
C ALA A 667 5.52 -43.93 -3.69
N ASN A 668 6.78 -44.08 -4.10
CA ASN A 668 7.37 -45.36 -4.52
C ASN A 668 7.98 -46.15 -3.35
N PHE A 669 8.71 -45.48 -2.44
CA PHE A 669 9.49 -46.15 -1.38
C PHE A 669 8.88 -46.01 0.03
N ALA A 670 8.07 -44.98 0.29
CA ALA A 670 7.42 -44.78 1.59
C ALA A 670 5.99 -45.38 1.70
N SER A 671 5.36 -45.78 0.58
CA SER A 671 3.94 -46.20 0.54
C SER A 671 3.69 -47.59 -0.05
N GLU A 672 2.65 -48.27 0.45
CA GLU A 672 2.06 -49.47 -0.17
C GLU A 672 0.86 -49.10 -1.10
N GLY A 673 0.65 -47.81 -1.39
CA GLY A 673 -0.57 -47.30 -2.03
C GLY A 673 -0.50 -46.97 -3.53
N THR A 674 0.68 -47.04 -4.15
CA THR A 674 0.87 -46.88 -5.61
C THR A 674 0.44 -48.13 -6.38
N ASP A 675 -0.08 -47.96 -7.59
CA ASP A 675 -0.47 -49.07 -8.48
C ASP A 675 0.76 -49.70 -9.14
N LYS A 676 1.27 -50.75 -8.48
CA LYS A 676 2.52 -51.44 -8.86
C LYS A 676 2.30 -52.54 -9.92
N SER A 677 1.10 -52.66 -10.50
CA SER A 677 0.84 -53.51 -11.66
C SER A 677 1.59 -53.05 -12.93
N LYS A 678 2.05 -51.79 -12.95
CA LYS A 678 2.76 -51.16 -14.07
C LYS A 678 4.29 -51.07 -13.90
N VAL A 679 4.89 -52.00 -13.15
CA VAL A 679 6.36 -52.16 -13.17
C VAL A 679 6.74 -52.78 -14.51
N VAL A 680 7.12 -51.94 -15.47
CA VAL A 680 7.65 -52.41 -16.76
C VAL A 680 9.09 -52.88 -16.53
N SER A 681 9.31 -54.19 -16.63
CA SER A 681 10.64 -54.79 -16.74
C SER A 681 10.93 -55.12 -18.21
N GLU A 682 12.15 -54.83 -18.65
CA GLU A 682 12.63 -55.29 -19.97
C GLU A 682 12.88 -56.81 -20.01
N VAL A 683 12.95 -57.45 -18.83
CA VAL A 683 12.95 -58.90 -18.67
C VAL A 683 11.52 -59.45 -18.76
N PRO A 684 11.23 -60.44 -19.63
CA PRO A 684 9.92 -61.08 -19.72
C PRO A 684 9.56 -61.86 -18.44
N GLN A 685 8.33 -61.68 -17.95
CA GLN A 685 7.76 -62.46 -16.84
C GLN A 685 6.31 -62.88 -17.17
N PRO A 686 5.81 -64.02 -16.65
CA PRO A 686 4.48 -64.53 -16.99
C PRO A 686 3.32 -63.72 -16.38
N LYS A 687 2.13 -63.82 -16.98
CA LYS A 687 0.89 -63.24 -16.43
C LYS A 687 0.46 -63.98 -15.16
N PHE A 688 0.34 -63.26 -14.05
CA PHE A 688 -0.41 -63.68 -12.86
C PHE A 688 -1.15 -62.49 -12.21
N GLU A 689 -2.04 -62.80 -11.27
CA GLU A 689 -3.19 -61.97 -10.86
C GLU A 689 -2.87 -60.86 -9.84
N GLU A 690 -3.89 -60.06 -9.49
CA GLU A 690 -3.79 -58.89 -8.61
C GLU A 690 -3.32 -59.23 -7.19
N CYS A 691 -2.01 -59.10 -6.96
CA CYS A 691 -1.42 -59.03 -5.63
C CYS A 691 -0.56 -57.77 -5.49
N SER A 692 -0.43 -57.26 -4.25
CA SER A 692 0.30 -56.02 -3.96
C SER A 692 1.82 -56.24 -3.97
N ILE A 693 2.38 -56.40 -5.17
CA ILE A 693 3.81 -56.64 -5.39
C ILE A 693 4.65 -55.48 -4.84
N LYS A 694 5.64 -55.80 -4.00
CA LYS A 694 6.70 -54.85 -3.61
C LYS A 694 7.74 -54.83 -4.73
N PRO A 695 8.21 -53.66 -5.21
CA PRO A 695 9.04 -53.58 -6.42
C PRO A 695 10.35 -54.38 -6.33
N PHE A 696 10.88 -54.40 -5.10
CA PHE A 696 11.97 -55.25 -4.65
C PHE A 696 11.47 -55.98 -3.39
N PRO A 697 11.14 -57.28 -3.44
CA PRO A 697 10.87 -58.08 -2.25
C PRO A 697 12.15 -58.25 -1.42
N GLY A 698 12.02 -58.61 -0.14
CA GLY A 698 13.13 -58.65 0.82
C GLY A 698 13.62 -57.26 1.29
N ILE A 699 13.87 -56.34 0.36
CA ILE A 699 14.49 -55.04 0.63
C ILE A 699 13.58 -54.11 1.48
N ARG A 700 14.12 -53.64 2.61
CA ARG A 700 13.48 -52.63 3.48
C ARG A 700 14.02 -51.23 3.19
N PHE A 701 13.24 -50.42 2.46
CA PHE A 701 13.53 -49.00 2.28
C PHE A 701 13.20 -48.19 3.55
N SER A 702 14.13 -47.32 3.96
CA SER A 702 13.98 -46.35 5.05
C SER A 702 14.25 -44.94 4.51
N PRO A 703 13.26 -44.29 3.87
CA PRO A 703 13.44 -42.98 3.25
C PRO A 703 13.87 -41.94 4.29
N CYS A 704 14.65 -40.94 3.89
CA CYS A 704 15.18 -39.96 4.83
C CYS A 704 14.91 -38.51 4.41
N THR A 705 14.76 -37.62 5.38
CA THR A 705 14.47 -36.21 5.14
C THR A 705 15.24 -35.27 6.08
N LEU A 706 15.11 -33.96 5.90
CA LEU A 706 15.81 -32.97 6.73
C LEU A 706 15.42 -33.10 8.21
N ALA A 707 16.41 -33.10 9.10
CA ALA A 707 16.22 -33.17 10.56
C ALA A 707 15.31 -32.04 11.12
N SER A 708 15.17 -30.93 10.38
CA SER A 708 14.21 -29.86 10.69
C SER A 708 12.75 -30.32 10.67
N ASN A 709 12.40 -31.29 9.81
CA ASN A 709 11.01 -31.71 9.60
C ASN A 709 10.47 -32.48 10.80
N PHE A 710 11.34 -33.14 11.57
CA PHE A 710 11.03 -33.81 12.83
C PHE A 710 10.90 -32.85 14.03
N LYS A 711 11.13 -31.54 13.86
CA LYS A 711 10.94 -30.53 14.92
C LYS A 711 9.51 -30.02 15.04
N VAL A 712 8.62 -30.39 14.12
CA VAL A 712 7.20 -30.02 14.14
C VAL A 712 6.37 -31.22 14.57
N MET A 713 5.72 -31.14 15.74
CA MET A 713 5.12 -32.28 16.45
C MET A 713 4.29 -33.23 15.55
N ILE A 714 3.27 -32.73 14.85
CA ILE A 714 2.40 -33.58 14.01
C ILE A 714 3.17 -34.14 12.80
N THR A 715 4.10 -33.36 12.24
CA THR A 715 4.94 -33.77 11.10
C THR A 715 5.93 -34.87 11.50
N ARG A 716 6.52 -34.78 12.71
CA ARG A 716 7.40 -35.80 13.30
C ARG A 716 6.70 -37.15 13.33
N GLU A 717 5.48 -37.22 13.88
CA GLU A 717 4.78 -38.51 14.01
C GLU A 717 4.37 -39.10 12.68
N LEU A 718 3.86 -38.27 11.75
CA LEU A 718 3.50 -38.73 10.41
C LEU A 718 4.72 -39.26 9.64
N LEU A 719 5.90 -38.65 9.83
CA LEU A 719 7.16 -39.12 9.24
C LEU A 719 7.64 -40.42 9.88
N LEU A 720 7.76 -40.49 11.21
CA LEU A 720 8.25 -41.68 11.92
C LEU A 720 7.34 -42.90 11.70
N LEU A 721 6.03 -42.73 11.79
CA LEU A 721 5.07 -43.80 11.51
C LEU A 721 5.13 -44.26 10.05
N ALA A 722 5.39 -43.34 9.11
CA ALA A 722 5.66 -43.67 7.70
C ALA A 722 7.08 -44.21 7.43
N GLY A 723 7.90 -44.43 8.47
CA GLY A 723 9.23 -45.01 8.37
C GLY A 723 10.31 -44.06 7.84
N PHE A 724 10.10 -42.74 7.95
CA PHE A 724 11.12 -41.76 7.61
C PHE A 724 12.12 -41.54 8.76
N ILE A 725 13.40 -41.47 8.41
CA ILE A 725 14.52 -41.09 9.29
C ILE A 725 15.06 -39.70 8.91
N ASP A 726 15.98 -39.14 9.69
CA ASP A 726 16.67 -37.89 9.31
C ASP A 726 17.99 -38.12 8.54
N CYS A 727 18.40 -37.16 7.69
CA CYS A 727 19.59 -37.29 6.83
C CYS A 727 20.96 -37.07 7.53
N SER A 728 21.07 -37.17 8.86
CA SER A 728 22.36 -36.95 9.54
C SER A 728 23.41 -38.03 9.22
N LYS A 729 24.69 -37.79 9.59
CA LYS A 729 25.74 -38.81 9.46
C LYS A 729 25.48 -40.03 10.35
N GLU A 730 25.04 -39.78 11.59
CA GLU A 730 24.70 -40.78 12.61
C GLU A 730 23.56 -41.67 12.12
N SER A 731 22.45 -41.07 11.67
CA SER A 731 21.25 -41.76 11.20
C SER A 731 21.49 -42.59 9.94
N ILE A 732 22.34 -42.11 9.01
CA ILE A 732 22.69 -42.84 7.78
C ILE A 732 23.57 -44.06 8.10
N SER A 733 24.50 -43.93 9.06
CA SER A 733 25.28 -45.06 9.59
C SER A 733 24.40 -46.12 10.26
N ASN A 734 23.30 -45.72 10.90
CA ASN A 734 22.38 -46.62 11.61
C ASN A 734 21.39 -47.36 10.69
N ALA A 735 21.02 -46.79 9.54
CA ALA A 735 19.84 -47.23 8.76
C ALA A 735 20.09 -47.62 7.29
N LEU A 736 21.30 -47.37 6.75
CA LEU A 736 21.85 -47.89 5.49
C LEU A 736 20.85 -48.23 4.36
N SER A 737 19.99 -47.24 4.04
CA SER A 737 19.02 -47.27 2.92
C SER A 737 18.59 -45.85 2.52
N ALA A 738 19.51 -44.88 2.59
CA ALA A 738 19.21 -43.45 2.73
C ALA A 738 19.67 -42.53 1.58
N GLN A 739 18.78 -41.66 1.11
CA GLN A 739 18.96 -40.65 0.05
C GLN A 739 19.59 -39.35 0.56
N LYS A 740 20.79 -38.97 0.10
CA LYS A 740 21.53 -37.78 0.61
C LYS A 740 21.63 -36.60 -0.37
N GLY A 741 20.51 -36.16 -0.95
CA GLY A 741 20.46 -34.98 -1.82
C GLY A 741 19.06 -34.37 -1.92
N GLY A 742 18.96 -33.03 -1.85
CA GLY A 742 17.67 -32.35 -2.05
C GLY A 742 17.68 -30.83 -1.88
N ALA A 743 17.92 -30.34 -0.65
CA ALA A 743 17.68 -28.95 -0.22
C ALA A 743 18.41 -27.82 -0.99
N GLU A 744 19.30 -28.16 -1.92
CA GLU A 744 19.99 -27.20 -2.81
C GLU A 744 19.68 -27.45 -4.28
N GLU A 745 19.23 -28.65 -4.65
CA GLU A 745 18.70 -28.99 -5.98
C GLU A 745 17.29 -28.39 -6.13
N ALA A 746 16.53 -28.35 -5.03
CA ALA A 746 15.33 -27.54 -4.86
C ALA A 746 15.55 -26.02 -5.07
N LEU A 747 16.79 -25.51 -5.21
CA LEU A 747 17.12 -24.12 -5.55
C LEU A 747 17.46 -23.92 -7.04
N TYR A 748 17.33 -24.98 -7.84
CA TYR A 748 17.48 -25.03 -9.29
C TYR A 748 16.38 -25.85 -9.96
N ALA A 749 15.45 -26.44 -9.20
CA ALA A 749 14.29 -27.16 -9.70
C ALA A 749 13.34 -26.21 -10.43
N ARG A 750 13.31 -26.31 -11.76
CA ARG A 750 12.51 -25.51 -12.68
C ARG A 750 11.96 -26.43 -13.78
N PRO A 751 10.74 -26.20 -14.27
CA PRO A 751 10.17 -27.05 -15.32
C PRO A 751 11.05 -27.11 -16.57
N GLY A 752 11.30 -28.31 -17.09
CA GLY A 752 12.22 -28.59 -18.20
C GLY A 752 13.73 -28.47 -17.90
N GLU A 753 14.16 -28.08 -16.70
CA GLU A 753 15.59 -28.04 -16.33
C GLU A 753 16.01 -29.27 -15.52
N HIS A 754 17.14 -29.90 -15.88
CA HIS A 754 17.63 -31.15 -15.27
C HIS A 754 18.93 -30.93 -14.46
N VAL A 755 18.93 -29.97 -13.52
CA VAL A 755 20.14 -29.52 -12.80
C VAL A 755 20.36 -30.29 -11.48
N LEU A 756 21.42 -31.09 -11.42
CA LEU A 756 21.85 -31.81 -10.21
C LEU A 756 23.05 -31.13 -9.51
N LYS A 757 23.25 -31.41 -8.21
CA LYS A 757 24.37 -30.88 -7.40
C LYS A 757 25.20 -32.00 -6.77
N LEU A 758 25.51 -33.02 -7.58
CA LEU A 758 26.27 -34.20 -7.17
C LEU A 758 27.79 -33.99 -7.09
N LEU A 759 28.44 -33.31 -8.04
CA LEU A 759 29.91 -33.24 -8.14
C LEU A 759 30.66 -32.80 -6.86
N SER A 760 29.99 -32.05 -5.96
CA SER A 760 30.54 -31.61 -4.67
C SER A 760 29.97 -32.37 -3.46
N ARG A 761 29.40 -33.57 -3.63
CA ARG A 761 28.63 -34.32 -2.60
C ARG A 761 29.12 -35.75 -2.34
N LYS A 762 30.43 -35.92 -2.34
CA LYS A 762 31.18 -37.14 -2.02
C LYS A 762 30.80 -37.84 -0.68
N GLY A 763 30.13 -37.15 0.23
CA GLY A 763 29.84 -37.62 1.60
C GLY A 763 28.82 -38.77 1.75
N PHE A 764 28.08 -39.17 0.70
CA PHE A 764 27.33 -40.45 0.71
C PHE A 764 28.21 -41.62 0.26
N VAL A 765 29.14 -41.38 -0.66
CA VAL A 765 30.12 -42.38 -1.14
C VAL A 765 31.12 -42.76 -0.06
N LYS A 766 31.62 -41.80 0.74
CA LYS A 766 32.44 -42.13 1.94
C LYS A 766 31.67 -43.00 2.94
N GLN A 767 30.35 -42.88 3.04
CA GLN A 767 29.54 -43.78 3.89
C GLN A 767 29.29 -45.15 3.23
N ALA A 768 29.05 -45.20 1.91
CA ALA A 768 28.98 -46.45 1.17
C ALA A 768 30.26 -47.28 1.35
N LEU A 769 31.43 -46.65 1.21
CA LEU A 769 32.74 -47.25 1.48
C LEU A 769 32.89 -47.69 2.95
N GLN A 770 32.56 -46.84 3.93
CA GLN A 770 32.71 -47.20 5.36
C GLN A 770 31.84 -48.39 5.82
N HIS A 771 30.72 -48.63 5.16
CA HIS A 771 29.79 -49.70 5.52
C HIS A 771 29.75 -50.88 4.53
N GLY A 772 30.36 -50.77 3.35
CA GLY A 772 30.28 -51.78 2.28
C GLY A 772 28.90 -51.84 1.61
N ALA A 773 28.21 -50.70 1.52
CA ALA A 773 26.85 -50.61 0.97
C ALA A 773 26.87 -50.24 -0.52
N SER A 774 26.14 -50.99 -1.36
CA SER A 774 26.07 -50.75 -2.80
C SER A 774 25.35 -49.44 -3.13
N LEU A 775 25.87 -48.68 -4.10
CA LEU A 775 25.24 -47.43 -4.56
C LEU A 775 24.22 -47.72 -5.67
N VAL A 776 23.01 -47.18 -5.57
CA VAL A 776 21.96 -47.34 -6.59
C VAL A 776 21.61 -45.96 -7.18
N PRO A 777 21.89 -45.71 -8.49
CA PRO A 777 21.46 -44.49 -9.17
C PRO A 777 19.96 -44.59 -9.52
N VAL A 778 19.19 -43.55 -9.23
CA VAL A 778 17.75 -43.49 -9.53
C VAL A 778 17.40 -42.13 -10.11
N TYR A 779 16.75 -42.09 -11.27
CA TYR A 779 16.33 -40.86 -11.95
C TYR A 779 14.81 -40.68 -11.95
N SER A 780 14.30 -39.49 -11.61
CA SER A 780 12.87 -39.14 -11.61
C SER A 780 12.56 -38.02 -12.61
N PHE A 781 11.96 -38.37 -13.74
CA PHE A 781 11.42 -37.40 -14.70
C PHE A 781 10.13 -36.77 -14.13
N GLY A 782 9.84 -35.49 -14.44
CA GLY A 782 8.64 -34.76 -14.00
C GLY A 782 8.72 -34.06 -12.62
N GLU A 783 9.66 -34.44 -11.74
CA GLU A 783 9.79 -33.84 -10.39
C GLU A 783 10.02 -32.31 -10.39
N ASN A 784 10.75 -31.79 -11.39
CA ASN A 784 11.02 -30.36 -11.52
C ASN A 784 9.85 -29.57 -12.14
N ASP A 785 8.86 -30.25 -12.73
CA ASP A 785 7.72 -29.65 -13.43
C ASP A 785 6.49 -29.41 -12.52
N LEU A 786 6.52 -29.97 -11.30
CA LEU A 786 5.48 -29.84 -10.28
C LEU A 786 5.19 -28.40 -9.83
N TYR A 787 6.17 -27.50 -9.93
CA TYR A 787 6.09 -26.12 -9.42
C TYR A 787 6.98 -25.17 -10.23
N TYR A 788 6.58 -23.90 -10.36
CA TYR A 788 7.49 -22.83 -10.79
C TYR A 788 8.27 -22.28 -9.60
N GLN A 789 9.58 -22.09 -9.79
CA GLN A 789 10.45 -21.37 -8.85
C GLN A 789 10.62 -19.90 -9.28
N VAL A 790 10.56 -18.99 -8.32
CA VAL A 790 10.87 -17.57 -8.55
C VAL A 790 12.39 -17.39 -8.71
N ASP A 791 12.80 -16.61 -9.73
CA ASP A 791 14.20 -16.43 -10.09
C ASP A 791 15.09 -15.98 -8.94
N ASN A 792 16.23 -16.67 -8.79
CA ASN A 792 17.13 -16.47 -7.65
C ASN A 792 18.64 -16.40 -8.04
N PRO A 793 19.04 -15.35 -8.79
CA PRO A 793 20.41 -15.16 -9.27
C PRO A 793 21.42 -14.87 -8.14
N LYS A 794 22.71 -15.09 -8.40
CA LYS A 794 23.79 -14.78 -7.45
C LYS A 794 23.79 -13.28 -7.13
N GLY A 795 23.40 -12.92 -5.90
CA GLY A 795 23.44 -11.54 -5.39
C GLY A 795 22.07 -10.90 -5.13
N SER A 796 20.97 -11.56 -5.48
CA SER A 796 19.62 -11.04 -5.17
C SER A 796 19.31 -11.03 -3.67
N LEU A 797 18.34 -10.20 -3.27
CA LEU A 797 17.72 -10.25 -1.94
C LEU A 797 17.09 -11.63 -1.65
N THR A 798 16.53 -12.30 -2.66
CA THR A 798 16.01 -13.67 -2.53
C THR A 798 17.12 -14.68 -2.24
N ARG A 799 18.35 -14.47 -2.73
CA ARG A 799 19.51 -15.33 -2.41
C ARG A 799 20.09 -14.98 -1.04
N ALA A 800 20.10 -13.70 -0.67
CA ALA A 800 20.52 -13.26 0.66
C ALA A 800 19.59 -13.82 1.74
N PHE A 801 18.26 -13.71 1.55
CA PHE A 801 17.25 -14.29 2.43
C PHE A 801 17.38 -15.82 2.53
N GLN A 802 17.62 -16.52 1.42
CA GLN A 802 17.88 -17.98 1.46
C GLN A 802 19.18 -18.36 2.17
N ARG A 803 20.26 -17.58 2.03
CA ARG A 803 21.49 -17.80 2.82
C ARG A 803 21.25 -17.55 4.30
N TRP A 804 20.48 -16.51 4.62
CA TRP A 804 20.12 -16.15 5.98
C TRP A 804 19.23 -17.23 6.64
N THR A 805 18.16 -17.70 5.98
CA THR A 805 17.37 -18.83 6.48
C THR A 805 18.18 -20.13 6.54
N LYS A 806 19.11 -20.38 5.61
CA LYS A 806 20.07 -21.50 5.71
C LYS A 806 20.95 -21.38 6.96
N SER A 807 21.43 -20.17 7.30
CA SER A 807 22.26 -19.94 8.49
C SER A 807 21.50 -19.94 9.82
N MET A 808 20.22 -19.55 9.81
CA MET A 808 19.38 -19.42 11.02
C MET A 808 18.62 -20.70 11.34
N LEU A 809 18.11 -21.40 10.32
CA LEU A 809 17.18 -22.53 10.45
C LEU A 809 17.73 -23.84 9.86
N GLY A 810 18.87 -23.79 9.15
CA GLY A 810 19.45 -24.93 8.41
C GLY A 810 18.82 -25.19 7.03
N ILE A 811 17.74 -24.49 6.68
CA ILE A 811 16.95 -24.74 5.46
C ILE A 811 17.12 -23.59 4.47
N SER A 812 17.42 -23.90 3.21
CA SER A 812 17.35 -22.92 2.11
C SER A 812 15.94 -22.94 1.51
N THR A 813 15.04 -22.08 2.00
CA THR A 813 13.63 -22.14 1.58
C THR A 813 13.44 -21.70 0.11
N PRO A 814 13.00 -22.59 -0.79
CA PRO A 814 12.64 -22.19 -2.16
C PRO A 814 11.42 -21.27 -2.14
N ILE A 815 11.40 -20.26 -3.01
CA ILE A 815 10.21 -19.43 -3.25
C ILE A 815 9.56 -19.96 -4.52
N PHE A 816 8.36 -20.50 -4.41
CA PHE A 816 7.70 -21.23 -5.49
C PHE A 816 6.21 -20.97 -5.54
N TYR A 817 5.61 -21.24 -6.70
CA TYR A 817 4.17 -21.28 -6.90
C TYR A 817 3.79 -22.42 -7.83
N GLY A 818 2.66 -23.05 -7.53
CA GLY A 818 1.93 -23.94 -8.43
C GLY A 818 0.61 -23.30 -8.80
N ARG A 819 -0.46 -24.10 -8.84
CA ARG A 819 -1.82 -23.62 -9.13
C ARG A 819 -2.60 -23.27 -7.86
N GLY A 820 -3.60 -22.41 -8.02
CA GLY A 820 -4.59 -22.07 -7.01
C GLY A 820 -5.68 -23.13 -6.85
N LEU A 821 -6.50 -22.96 -5.81
CA LEU A 821 -7.63 -23.86 -5.50
C LEU A 821 -8.65 -23.97 -6.65
N PHE A 822 -8.78 -22.89 -7.45
CA PHE A 822 -9.70 -22.77 -8.59
C PHE A 822 -8.99 -22.88 -9.96
N GLN A 823 -7.88 -23.62 -10.04
CA GLN A 823 -7.09 -23.83 -11.27
C GLN A 823 -6.42 -22.59 -11.89
N LEU A 824 -6.46 -21.42 -11.23
CA LEU A 824 -5.64 -20.26 -11.60
C LEU A 824 -4.14 -20.60 -11.51
N ASP A 825 -3.31 -20.05 -12.39
CA ASP A 825 -1.85 -20.30 -12.47
C ASP A 825 -1.01 -19.60 -11.39
N PHE A 826 -1.60 -19.40 -10.20
CA PHE A 826 -0.94 -18.84 -9.03
C PHE A 826 -1.52 -19.44 -7.75
N GLY A 827 -0.71 -20.16 -6.99
CA GLY A 827 -1.08 -20.77 -5.71
C GLY A 827 -0.03 -21.74 -5.18
N LEU A 828 -0.41 -22.59 -4.23
CA LEU A 828 0.50 -23.51 -3.51
C LEU A 828 0.31 -25.00 -3.85
N LEU A 829 -0.63 -25.36 -4.75
CA LEU A 829 -0.88 -26.77 -5.08
C LEU A 829 0.03 -27.23 -6.24
N PRO A 830 0.61 -28.45 -6.19
CA PRO A 830 1.46 -28.94 -7.28
C PRO A 830 0.69 -29.10 -8.59
N ARG A 831 1.38 -28.86 -9.70
CA ARG A 831 0.90 -29.03 -11.07
C ARG A 831 0.73 -30.52 -11.39
N ARG A 832 -0.29 -30.89 -12.18
CA ARG A 832 -0.58 -32.29 -12.51
C ARG A 832 0.29 -32.74 -13.68
N VAL A 833 1.53 -33.12 -13.36
CA VAL A 833 2.48 -33.76 -14.27
C VAL A 833 2.66 -35.24 -13.90
N PRO A 834 2.96 -36.13 -14.87
CA PRO A 834 3.46 -37.47 -14.57
C PRO A 834 4.80 -37.43 -13.84
N ILE A 835 5.13 -38.50 -13.12
CA ILE A 835 6.43 -38.66 -12.46
C ILE A 835 6.95 -40.08 -12.71
N ASP A 836 7.84 -40.23 -13.68
CA ASP A 836 8.42 -41.51 -14.07
C ASP A 836 9.79 -41.71 -13.42
N THR A 837 9.90 -42.70 -12.55
CA THR A 837 11.13 -42.98 -11.79
C THR A 837 11.81 -44.25 -12.31
N VAL A 838 13.05 -44.14 -12.78
CA VAL A 838 13.87 -45.25 -13.29
C VAL A 838 14.94 -45.62 -12.27
N VAL A 839 15.01 -46.89 -11.88
CA VAL A 839 16.02 -47.45 -10.96
C VAL A 839 17.09 -48.19 -11.76
N GLY A 840 18.34 -47.71 -11.66
CA GLY A 840 19.50 -48.28 -12.33
C GLY A 840 20.18 -49.42 -11.55
N ALA A 841 21.21 -50.02 -12.17
CA ALA A 841 21.94 -51.15 -11.61
C ALA A 841 22.75 -50.80 -10.34
N PRO A 842 22.84 -51.70 -9.36
CA PRO A 842 23.61 -51.48 -8.13
C PRO A 842 25.12 -51.55 -8.38
N ILE A 843 25.83 -50.47 -8.06
CA ILE A 843 27.29 -50.40 -8.08
C ILE A 843 27.83 -51.08 -6.81
N ALA A 844 28.70 -52.07 -6.96
CA ALA A 844 29.38 -52.72 -5.85
C ALA A 844 30.43 -51.78 -5.23
N VAL A 845 30.42 -51.64 -3.89
CA VAL A 845 31.35 -50.78 -3.16
C VAL A 845 32.03 -51.60 -2.05
N PRO A 846 33.38 -51.69 -2.03
CA PRO A 846 34.10 -52.45 -1.01
C PRO A 846 34.04 -51.73 0.35
N LYS A 847 34.16 -52.50 1.44
CA LYS A 847 34.20 -51.93 2.79
C LYS A 847 35.61 -51.43 3.15
N VAL A 848 35.76 -50.13 3.36
CA VAL A 848 37.02 -49.44 3.71
C VAL A 848 36.76 -48.53 4.92
N LEU A 849 37.42 -48.79 6.05
CA LEU A 849 37.07 -48.16 7.34
C LEU A 849 37.37 -46.65 7.40
N ASP A 850 38.50 -46.21 6.82
CA ASP A 850 38.74 -44.80 6.51
C ASP A 850 39.20 -44.68 5.05
N PRO A 851 38.27 -44.46 4.10
CA PRO A 851 38.62 -44.38 2.68
C PRO A 851 39.28 -43.04 2.37
N SER A 852 40.35 -43.10 1.59
CA SER A 852 41.03 -41.91 1.05
C SER A 852 40.10 -41.09 0.14
N ASP A 853 40.39 -39.80 -0.02
CA ASP A 853 39.61 -38.95 -0.93
C ASP A 853 39.72 -39.42 -2.39
N GLU A 854 40.80 -40.09 -2.80
CA GLU A 854 40.93 -40.68 -4.14
C GLU A 854 40.00 -41.87 -4.37
N GLU A 855 39.84 -42.75 -3.38
CA GLU A 855 38.88 -43.87 -3.45
C GLU A 855 37.44 -43.37 -3.49
N VAL A 856 37.14 -42.35 -2.66
CA VAL A 856 35.84 -41.68 -2.64
C VAL A 856 35.56 -41.02 -3.99
N ASP A 857 36.54 -40.34 -4.60
CA ASP A 857 36.41 -39.70 -5.91
C ASP A 857 36.21 -40.71 -7.04
N ARG A 858 36.92 -41.85 -7.00
CA ARG A 858 36.78 -42.93 -7.97
C ARG A 858 35.37 -43.51 -7.97
N VAL A 859 34.85 -43.88 -6.80
CA VAL A 859 33.50 -44.45 -6.69
C VAL A 859 32.41 -43.39 -6.93
N HIS A 860 32.66 -42.13 -6.55
CA HIS A 860 31.75 -41.02 -6.85
C HIS A 860 31.68 -40.72 -8.35
N ARG A 861 32.79 -40.87 -9.08
CA ARG A 861 32.82 -40.75 -10.55
C ARG A 861 31.96 -41.83 -11.20
N GLN A 862 32.16 -43.10 -10.82
CA GLN A 862 31.36 -44.24 -11.30
C GLN A 862 29.85 -44.05 -11.05
N TYR A 863 29.46 -43.53 -9.88
CA TYR A 863 28.07 -43.20 -9.59
C TYR A 863 27.51 -42.08 -10.50
N CYS A 864 28.30 -41.04 -10.76
CA CYS A 864 27.89 -39.95 -11.66
C CYS A 864 27.79 -40.42 -13.13
N GLU A 865 28.70 -41.30 -13.56
CA GLU A 865 28.69 -41.90 -14.90
C GLU A 865 27.43 -42.76 -15.10
N ALA A 866 27.16 -43.71 -14.18
CA ALA A 866 25.98 -44.58 -14.24
C ALA A 866 24.65 -43.80 -14.16
N LEU A 867 24.57 -42.73 -13.36
CA LEU A 867 23.37 -41.88 -13.32
C LEU A 867 23.20 -41.03 -14.60
N THR A 868 24.30 -40.64 -15.24
CA THR A 868 24.27 -39.89 -16.51
C THR A 868 23.83 -40.81 -17.65
N GLU A 869 24.35 -42.04 -17.70
CA GLU A 869 23.92 -43.06 -18.66
C GLU A 869 22.43 -43.40 -18.49
N LEU A 870 21.97 -43.62 -17.25
CA LEU A 870 20.57 -43.89 -16.95
C LEU A 870 19.64 -42.76 -17.44
N PHE A 871 20.07 -41.50 -17.31
CA PHE A 871 19.35 -40.35 -17.87
C PHE A 871 19.39 -40.34 -19.41
N GLU A 872 20.57 -40.46 -20.02
CA GLU A 872 20.74 -40.37 -21.48
C GLU A 872 19.97 -41.45 -22.24
N GLN A 873 19.90 -42.68 -21.71
CA GLN A 873 19.11 -43.79 -22.24
C GLN A 873 17.60 -43.48 -22.26
N HIS A 874 17.08 -42.90 -21.18
CA HIS A 874 15.62 -42.79 -20.94
C HIS A 874 15.02 -41.41 -21.27
N LYS A 875 15.82 -40.35 -21.40
CA LYS A 875 15.32 -38.96 -21.52
C LYS A 875 14.33 -38.76 -22.68
N THR A 876 14.55 -39.39 -23.83
CA THR A 876 13.64 -39.28 -25.00
C THR A 876 12.35 -40.07 -24.85
N GLN A 877 12.34 -41.14 -24.04
CA GLN A 877 11.13 -41.90 -23.70
C GLN A 877 10.16 -41.06 -22.86
N PHE A 878 10.71 -40.22 -21.96
CA PHE A 878 9.96 -39.35 -21.05
C PHE A 878 9.90 -37.88 -21.50
N GLY A 879 10.00 -37.63 -22.81
CA GLY A 879 9.64 -36.35 -23.45
C GLY A 879 10.71 -35.26 -23.50
N VAL A 880 11.95 -35.53 -23.08
CA VAL A 880 13.08 -34.57 -23.18
C VAL A 880 13.64 -34.60 -24.61
N SER A 881 13.88 -33.42 -25.23
CA SER A 881 14.34 -33.37 -26.62
C SER A 881 15.79 -33.82 -26.78
N LYS A 882 16.07 -34.49 -27.91
CA LYS A 882 17.40 -35.03 -28.27
C LYS A 882 18.48 -33.95 -28.43
N GLU A 883 18.09 -32.69 -28.61
CA GLU A 883 18.97 -31.54 -28.84
C GLU A 883 19.36 -30.77 -27.57
N THR A 884 18.79 -31.10 -26.41
CA THR A 884 18.92 -30.33 -25.17
C THR A 884 20.39 -30.17 -24.74
N LYS A 885 20.90 -28.92 -24.77
CA LYS A 885 22.24 -28.51 -24.32
C LYS A 885 22.16 -27.27 -23.44
N LEU A 886 23.22 -27.03 -22.64
CA LEU A 886 23.29 -25.94 -21.66
C LEU A 886 23.22 -24.54 -22.31
N PHE A 887 22.41 -23.65 -21.74
CA PHE A 887 22.40 -22.21 -22.04
C PHE A 887 22.48 -21.36 -20.76
N PHE A 888 23.08 -20.17 -20.87
CA PHE A 888 23.15 -19.17 -19.79
C PHE A 888 22.32 -17.92 -20.17
N THR A 889 21.50 -17.42 -19.25
CA THR A 889 20.69 -16.21 -19.46
C THR A 889 21.49 -14.92 -19.16
N PHE A 890 21.80 -14.17 -20.21
CA PHE A 890 22.72 -13.04 -20.21
C PHE A 890 21.98 -11.68 -20.15
N GLN A 891 21.45 -11.28 -18.99
CA GLN A 891 20.71 -10.00 -18.85
C GLN A 891 20.93 -9.22 -17.54
N TRP A 892 21.64 -9.75 -16.54
CA TRP A 892 21.87 -9.03 -15.26
C TRP A 892 22.65 -7.73 -15.43
N HIS A 893 23.49 -7.64 -16.46
CA HIS A 893 24.22 -6.42 -16.82
C HIS A 893 23.26 -5.27 -17.18
N ILE A 894 22.04 -5.55 -17.67
CA ILE A 894 21.06 -4.50 -17.99
C ILE A 894 20.64 -3.79 -16.70
N LEU A 895 20.32 -4.53 -15.63
CA LEU A 895 19.97 -3.93 -14.34
C LEU A 895 21.17 -3.26 -13.65
N LEU A 896 22.39 -3.72 -13.91
CA LEU A 896 23.61 -3.09 -13.42
C LEU A 896 23.92 -1.77 -14.14
N LEU A 897 23.91 -1.76 -15.48
CA LEU A 897 23.99 -0.55 -16.31
C LEU A 897 22.84 0.41 -16.01
N TYR A 898 21.67 -0.17 -15.72
CA TYR A 898 20.52 0.60 -15.30
C TYR A 898 20.81 1.30 -13.96
N ALA A 899 21.28 0.57 -12.94
CA ALA A 899 21.79 1.17 -11.71
C ALA A 899 22.97 2.16 -11.94
N ALA A 900 23.78 2.01 -12.99
CA ALA A 900 24.79 3.02 -13.35
C ALA A 900 24.13 4.34 -13.73
N TRP A 901 23.14 4.30 -14.63
CA TRP A 901 22.35 5.45 -15.05
C TRP A 901 21.55 6.07 -13.88
N TYR A 902 20.93 5.24 -13.04
CA TYR A 902 20.10 5.65 -11.90
C TYR A 902 20.80 6.64 -10.98
N TYR A 903 22.05 6.26 -10.77
CA TYR A 903 22.92 6.74 -9.74
C TYR A 903 23.73 7.87 -10.44
N TYR A 904 24.02 7.80 -11.77
CA TYR A 904 24.51 8.91 -12.64
C TYR A 904 23.60 10.13 -12.60
N ASP A 905 22.31 9.90 -12.72
CA ASP A 905 21.42 10.91 -13.30
C ASP A 905 20.60 11.67 -12.23
N ARG A 906 20.95 11.50 -10.93
CA ARG A 906 20.31 12.22 -9.79
C ARG A 906 20.31 13.72 -9.96
N ASN A 907 21.29 14.25 -10.70
CA ASN A 907 21.45 15.67 -10.84
C ASN A 907 20.58 16.29 -11.92
N SER A 908 20.09 15.52 -12.87
CA SER A 908 19.28 16.06 -13.96
C SER A 908 17.93 16.68 -13.56
N PRO A 909 17.19 16.36 -12.47
CA PRO A 909 15.97 17.09 -12.14
C PRO A 909 16.29 18.49 -11.61
N LYS A 910 17.51 18.73 -11.14
CA LYS A 910 18.00 20.06 -10.77
C LYS A 910 19.22 20.45 -11.62
N ARG A 911 19.27 19.97 -12.86
CA ARG A 911 20.20 20.36 -13.94
C ARG A 911 19.56 20.22 -15.32
N GLY A 912 18.24 20.33 -15.35
CA GLY A 912 17.53 20.65 -16.57
C GLY A 912 16.91 19.53 -17.38
N GLY A 913 16.75 18.33 -16.82
CA GLY A 913 16.20 17.16 -17.53
C GLY A 913 16.92 16.82 -18.82
N TYR A 914 16.33 15.94 -19.65
CA TYR A 914 16.87 15.67 -20.98
C TYR A 914 15.78 15.32 -22.02
N ALA A 915 15.81 16.12 -23.08
CA ALA A 915 14.81 16.29 -24.12
C ALA A 915 14.58 15.07 -25.07
N SER A 916 13.35 14.81 -25.56
CA SER A 916 13.12 13.91 -26.71
C SER A 916 11.87 14.00 -27.69
N GLU A 917 11.71 14.88 -28.72
CA GLU A 917 10.47 15.38 -29.46
C GLU A 917 9.51 14.31 -29.86
N TRP A 918 10.05 13.23 -30.41
CA TRP A 918 9.30 12.03 -30.67
C TRP A 918 8.44 11.60 -29.47
N VAL A 919 9.03 11.60 -28.28
CA VAL A 919 8.60 11.21 -26.94
C VAL A 919 7.77 12.26 -26.18
N GLN A 920 7.34 13.34 -26.83
CA GLN A 920 6.21 14.18 -26.40
C GLN A 920 5.28 14.49 -27.55
N ARG A 921 5.72 14.36 -28.79
CA ARG A 921 4.81 14.15 -29.89
C ARG A 921 4.23 12.72 -29.78
N TRP A 922 4.71 11.81 -28.90
CA TRP A 922 4.19 10.42 -28.83
C TRP A 922 2.82 10.20 -28.27
N THR A 923 2.15 9.35 -29.00
CA THR A 923 1.33 9.95 -30.01
C THR A 923 -0.12 9.65 -29.74
N VAL A 924 -0.60 9.36 -28.47
CA VAL A 924 -1.98 9.20 -27.72
C VAL A 924 -3.05 10.34 -27.09
N HIS A 925 -3.20 11.75 -27.08
CA HIS A 925 -2.90 13.04 -26.21
C HIS A 925 -4.10 13.92 -26.34
N LYS A 926 -4.39 14.18 -27.60
CA LYS A 926 -5.68 14.55 -28.11
C LYS A 926 -6.65 13.71 -27.27
N TRP A 927 -6.54 12.38 -27.15
CA TRP A 927 -7.42 11.61 -26.24
C TRP A 927 -7.45 11.92 -24.72
N PHE A 928 -6.62 12.82 -24.17
CA PHE A 928 -6.78 13.43 -22.84
C PHE A 928 -7.18 14.91 -22.94
N ALA A 929 -6.65 15.70 -23.89
CA ALA A 929 -7.16 17.04 -24.20
C ALA A 929 -8.64 16.98 -24.68
N ASP A 930 -8.95 16.11 -25.64
CA ASP A 930 -10.27 15.66 -26.10
C ASP A 930 -11.09 14.95 -25.00
N TYR A 931 -10.50 14.52 -23.87
CA TYR A 931 -11.26 14.00 -22.72
C TYR A 931 -11.81 15.17 -21.88
N PHE A 932 -11.10 16.30 -21.86
CA PHE A 932 -11.38 17.50 -21.07
C PHE A 932 -11.65 18.77 -21.94
N PRO A 933 -12.05 18.64 -23.22
CA PRO A 933 -12.00 19.70 -24.22
C PRO A 933 -11.07 20.90 -23.94
N VAL A 934 -9.76 20.64 -23.93
CA VAL A 934 -8.75 21.60 -23.44
C VAL A 934 -8.22 22.50 -24.55
N THR A 935 -8.17 23.82 -24.32
CA THR A 935 -7.87 24.81 -25.36
C THR A 935 -6.93 25.93 -24.92
N LEU A 936 -5.83 26.10 -25.65
CA LEU A 936 -4.82 27.15 -25.47
C LEU A 936 -5.03 28.41 -26.31
N HIS A 937 -5.21 29.54 -25.65
CA HIS A 937 -5.30 30.91 -26.17
C HIS A 937 -4.07 31.74 -25.72
N LYS A 938 -3.60 32.65 -26.57
CA LYS A 938 -2.57 33.66 -26.20
C LYS A 938 -3.08 35.05 -26.53
N THR A 939 -2.82 36.05 -25.69
CA THR A 939 -3.18 37.46 -25.97
C THR A 939 -2.10 38.18 -26.77
N VAL A 940 -0.82 37.88 -26.51
CA VAL A 940 0.30 38.44 -27.27
C VAL A 940 1.20 37.34 -27.83
N ASP A 941 2.02 37.72 -28.81
CA ASP A 941 3.13 36.86 -29.19
C ASP A 941 4.27 36.92 -28.17
N LEU A 942 4.84 35.75 -28.06
CA LEU A 942 6.01 35.38 -27.31
C LEU A 942 6.56 34.28 -28.26
N SER A 943 7.72 34.37 -28.93
CA SER A 943 8.21 33.29 -29.82
C SER A 943 9.72 33.29 -30.13
N PRO A 944 10.34 34.29 -30.74
CA PRO A 944 12.21 34.79 -30.24
C PRO A 944 12.63 35.31 -28.87
N ASN A 945 13.93 35.26 -28.56
CA ASN A 945 14.57 36.05 -27.50
C ASN A 945 14.95 35.40 -26.14
N HIS A 946 14.34 35.85 -25.04
CA HIS A 946 14.94 35.96 -23.69
C HIS A 946 14.68 34.76 -22.72
N ASN A 947 14.25 34.77 -21.44
CA ASN A 947 13.98 33.52 -20.64
C ASN A 947 12.67 33.60 -19.80
N TYR A 948 11.49 32.85 -19.98
CA TYR A 948 9.98 33.04 -19.60
C TYR A 948 9.36 32.07 -18.56
N LEU A 949 8.20 32.42 -18.06
CA LEU A 949 7.75 32.05 -16.75
C LEU A 949 6.25 32.47 -16.61
N ILE A 950 5.40 32.18 -17.57
CA ILE A 950 4.06 32.77 -17.66
C ILE A 950 3.08 32.21 -16.61
N GLY A 951 2.44 33.06 -15.81
CA GLY A 951 1.41 32.83 -14.78
C GLY A 951 0.70 31.48 -14.68
N CYS A 952 1.22 30.39 -14.13
CA CYS A 952 0.38 29.24 -13.85
C CYS A 952 -0.10 29.40 -12.41
N HIS A 953 -1.42 29.43 -12.32
CA HIS A 953 -2.24 29.61 -11.14
C HIS A 953 -3.63 28.92 -11.17
N PRO A 954 -3.94 27.63 -11.49
CA PRO A 954 -4.67 26.78 -10.53
C PRO A 954 -4.33 25.24 -10.60
N HIS A 955 -4.38 24.48 -9.48
CA HIS A 955 -4.17 23.03 -9.33
C HIS A 955 -5.42 22.18 -9.32
N GLY A 956 -6.45 22.53 -8.56
CA GLY A 956 -7.55 21.60 -8.19
C GLY A 956 -6.97 20.24 -7.89
N ILE A 957 -7.70 19.18 -8.17
CA ILE A 957 -7.40 18.00 -7.35
C ILE A 957 -6.14 17.27 -7.80
N ILE A 958 -5.96 17.14 -9.10
CA ILE A 958 -4.67 16.80 -9.72
C ILE A 958 -4.49 17.51 -11.07
N ALA A 959 -4.94 18.78 -11.14
CA ALA A 959 -4.71 19.73 -12.22
C ALA A 959 -4.73 19.08 -13.59
N MET A 960 -5.92 18.85 -14.10
CA MET A 960 -6.09 18.11 -15.35
C MET A 960 -6.07 19.04 -16.54
N ALA A 961 -6.49 20.28 -16.27
CA ALA A 961 -5.85 21.45 -16.78
C ALA A 961 -4.38 21.33 -16.53
N VAL A 962 -3.76 21.52 -15.35
CA VAL A 962 -2.29 21.55 -15.36
C VAL A 962 -1.54 20.29 -15.87
N TYR A 963 -2.21 19.22 -16.26
CA TYR A 963 -1.76 18.31 -17.31
C TYR A 963 -1.66 18.95 -18.72
N ALA A 964 -2.71 19.55 -19.34
CA ALA A 964 -3.00 19.84 -20.76
C ALA A 964 -2.55 21.10 -21.66
N ASN A 965 -2.00 22.29 -21.26
CA ASN A 965 -1.66 23.47 -22.16
C ASN A 965 -0.20 24.10 -22.14
N PHE A 966 0.65 24.04 -21.07
CA PHE A 966 2.20 24.18 -20.92
C PHE A 966 3.41 23.09 -20.49
N ALA A 967 3.65 21.68 -20.36
CA ALA A 967 3.28 20.13 -20.55
C ALA A 967 3.06 19.08 -21.84
N THR A 968 2.01 18.94 -22.72
CA THR A 968 2.13 18.40 -24.15
C THR A 968 1.34 19.01 -25.35
N ASN A 969 1.94 19.13 -26.52
CA ASN A 969 1.35 19.34 -27.85
C ASN A 969 0.18 18.41 -28.25
N GLY A 970 -0.72 18.00 -27.36
CA GLY A 970 -2.13 17.84 -27.67
C GLY A 970 -2.76 19.11 -28.24
N THR A 971 -2.55 20.32 -27.69
CA THR A 971 -3.21 21.56 -28.20
C THR A 971 -2.39 22.43 -29.16
N ASN A 972 -1.20 21.96 -29.55
CA ASN A 972 -0.35 22.43 -30.66
C ASN A 972 0.48 23.70 -30.41
N LYS A 973 0.83 23.94 -29.15
CA LYS A 973 1.81 24.92 -28.66
C LYS A 973 3.02 25.29 -29.52
N TYR A 974 3.69 24.35 -30.22
CA TYR A 974 4.88 24.66 -31.03
C TYR A 974 4.52 25.56 -32.20
N ALA A 975 3.29 25.42 -32.70
CA ALA A 975 2.74 26.28 -33.73
C ALA A 975 2.19 27.58 -33.13
N LYS A 976 1.65 27.53 -31.90
CA LYS A 976 1.18 28.74 -31.20
C LYS A 976 2.34 29.64 -30.76
N PHE A 977 3.52 29.07 -30.59
CA PHE A 977 4.64 29.64 -29.87
C PHE A 977 5.95 28.88 -30.24
N PRO A 978 6.75 29.30 -31.24
CA PRO A 978 7.98 28.57 -31.63
C PRO A 978 9.29 29.17 -31.09
N GLY A 979 10.31 28.38 -30.70
CA GLY A 979 11.69 28.89 -30.48
C GLY A 979 12.50 28.32 -29.30
N ILE A 980 12.35 28.87 -28.09
CA ILE A 980 12.11 28.18 -26.80
C ILE A 980 12.16 26.62 -26.77
N ARG A 981 12.43 25.98 -25.61
CA ARG A 981 12.55 24.47 -25.48
C ARG A 981 12.04 23.44 -24.24
N PHE A 982 11.03 23.29 -23.20
CA PHE A 982 9.72 23.79 -22.32
C PHE A 982 9.84 22.91 -21.02
N ARG A 983 10.01 23.37 -19.76
CA ARG A 983 10.30 22.50 -18.55
C ARG A 983 9.34 22.69 -17.38
N VAL A 984 8.84 21.69 -16.66
CA VAL A 984 7.91 21.86 -15.52
C VAL A 984 8.60 21.42 -14.22
N CYS A 985 8.83 22.23 -13.20
CA CYS A 985 9.31 21.67 -11.93
C CYS A 985 8.23 20.96 -11.12
N THR A 986 8.24 19.64 -10.98
CA THR A 986 7.34 18.96 -10.02
C THR A 986 7.94 18.73 -8.64
N LEU A 987 7.07 18.46 -7.67
CA LEU A 987 7.39 17.97 -6.34
C LEU A 987 8.56 16.99 -6.37
N THR A 988 9.64 17.29 -5.64
CA THR A 988 10.90 16.54 -5.56
C THR A 988 10.72 15.02 -5.41
N PHE A 989 9.66 14.60 -4.70
CA PHE A 989 9.32 13.20 -4.50
C PHE A 989 8.96 12.45 -5.79
N ASN A 990 8.37 13.12 -6.78
CA ASN A 990 7.99 12.50 -8.05
C ASN A 990 9.19 11.91 -8.81
N PHE A 991 10.37 12.53 -8.71
CA PHE A 991 11.63 12.02 -9.27
C PHE A 991 12.20 10.78 -8.57
N LYS A 992 11.59 10.34 -7.46
CA LYS A 992 12.07 9.24 -6.62
C LYS A 992 11.28 7.93 -6.84
N MET A 993 10.81 7.66 -8.06
CA MET A 993 10.10 6.41 -8.42
C MET A 993 10.57 5.77 -9.76
N MET A 994 10.70 4.44 -9.78
CA MET A 994 11.09 3.62 -10.96
C MET A 994 10.20 3.91 -12.17
N ILE A 995 10.81 4.10 -13.35
CA ILE A 995 10.17 4.47 -14.63
C ILE A 995 9.48 5.84 -14.59
N LYS A 996 8.72 6.14 -13.53
CA LYS A 996 8.03 7.42 -13.30
C LYS A 996 8.99 8.59 -13.36
N ARG A 997 10.21 8.43 -12.84
CA ARG A 997 11.20 9.46 -13.05
C ARG A 997 11.50 9.67 -14.51
N GLU A 998 11.70 8.66 -15.33
CA GLU A 998 12.00 8.89 -16.75
C GLU A 998 10.78 9.49 -17.37
N LEU A 999 9.60 8.94 -17.05
CA LEU A 999 8.34 9.53 -17.45
C LEU A 999 8.45 11.05 -17.27
N LEU A 1000 8.84 11.53 -16.06
CA LEU A 1000 9.15 12.91 -15.65
C LEU A 1000 10.38 13.60 -16.26
N LEU A 1001 11.49 12.93 -16.48
CA LEU A 1001 12.79 13.63 -16.52
C LEU A 1001 13.53 13.39 -17.83
N LEU A 1002 13.15 12.31 -18.53
CA LEU A 1002 12.89 12.51 -19.95
C LEU A 1002 11.92 13.71 -20.04
N MET A 1003 10.65 13.72 -19.52
CA MET A 1003 9.55 14.75 -19.71
C MET A 1003 9.92 16.24 -19.70
N GLY A 1004 11.10 16.65 -19.25
CA GLY A 1004 11.39 18.03 -18.93
C GLY A 1004 10.80 18.43 -17.57
N CYS A 1005 10.29 17.47 -16.81
CA CYS A 1005 9.97 17.72 -15.42
C CYS A 1005 11.28 17.91 -14.69
N ILE A 1006 11.42 19.01 -13.97
CA ILE A 1006 12.56 19.28 -13.10
C ILE A 1006 12.05 19.46 -11.66
N ASP A 1007 12.89 19.80 -10.69
CA ASP A 1007 12.55 19.70 -9.28
C ASP A 1007 11.91 20.98 -8.73
N ALA A 1008 10.87 20.84 -7.93
CA ALA A 1008 10.28 21.94 -7.18
C ALA A 1008 11.14 22.32 -5.96
N SER A 1009 12.41 22.67 -6.16
CA SER A 1009 13.30 23.17 -5.12
C SER A 1009 14.02 24.44 -5.53
N ARG A 1010 14.49 25.22 -4.54
CA ARG A 1010 15.40 26.37 -4.66
C ARG A 1010 16.76 26.09 -5.24
N GLU A 1011 16.99 24.84 -5.60
CA GLU A 1011 18.13 24.54 -6.42
C GLU A 1011 17.62 24.62 -7.86
N SER A 1012 16.79 23.66 -8.27
CA SER A 1012 16.37 23.32 -9.64
C SER A 1012 16.24 24.30 -10.80
N ILE A 1013 16.22 25.62 -10.64
CA ILE A 1013 15.78 26.47 -11.75
C ILE A 1013 16.60 27.74 -12.05
N GLU A 1014 17.55 28.18 -11.23
CA GLU A 1014 18.48 29.23 -11.66
C GLU A 1014 19.60 28.68 -12.55
N TYR A 1015 20.28 27.55 -12.33
CA TYR A 1015 21.05 26.86 -13.42
C TYR A 1015 20.23 26.73 -14.71
N VAL A 1016 18.90 26.64 -14.55
CA VAL A 1016 18.02 26.64 -15.69
C VAL A 1016 18.00 28.05 -16.24
N LEU A 1017 17.13 28.93 -15.81
CA LEU A 1017 16.95 30.19 -16.54
C LEU A 1017 18.09 31.20 -16.29
N ASP A 1018 19.15 30.74 -15.63
CA ASP A 1018 20.51 31.26 -15.45
C ASP A 1018 21.63 30.17 -15.81
N SER A 1019 21.85 29.73 -17.09
CA SER A 1019 23.19 29.21 -17.60
C SER A 1019 23.96 29.54 -18.98
N GLN A 1020 23.49 30.21 -20.06
CA GLN A 1020 24.04 31.41 -20.84
C GLN A 1020 23.76 31.64 -22.34
N GLU A 1021 23.19 30.74 -23.14
CA GLU A 1021 22.42 31.14 -24.37
C GLU A 1021 21.37 32.26 -23.99
N THR A 1022 20.62 32.95 -24.86
CA THR A 1022 19.31 33.49 -24.38
C THR A 1022 18.26 32.40 -24.42
N GLY A 1023 17.00 32.50 -24.05
CA GLY A 1023 15.91 31.59 -24.49
C GLY A 1023 15.06 30.68 -23.56
N ARG A 1024 15.21 30.68 -22.24
CA ARG A 1024 14.70 29.66 -21.31
C ARG A 1024 13.45 30.13 -20.53
N ALA A 1025 12.27 29.50 -20.63
CA ALA A 1025 11.16 29.43 -19.65
C ALA A 1025 10.69 28.15 -18.81
N VAL A 1026 10.56 28.06 -17.48
CA VAL A 1026 10.17 26.80 -16.70
C VAL A 1026 8.77 26.86 -15.98
N VAL A 1027 7.96 25.75 -15.76
CA VAL A 1027 6.51 25.49 -15.30
C VAL A 1027 6.33 24.83 -13.90
N ILE A 1028 5.69 25.46 -12.94
CA ILE A 1028 5.11 24.90 -11.73
C ILE A 1028 3.76 25.60 -11.65
N VAL A 1029 3.18 25.88 -10.51
CA VAL A 1029 2.03 26.82 -10.40
C VAL A 1029 2.18 27.46 -9.04
N VAL A 1030 1.83 28.73 -8.79
CA VAL A 1030 2.28 29.46 -7.56
C VAL A 1030 2.06 28.72 -6.22
N GLY A 1031 0.91 28.11 -6.02
CA GLY A 1031 0.71 26.64 -6.06
C GLY A 1031 0.88 25.53 -5.03
N GLY A 1032 0.25 24.40 -5.41
CA GLY A 1032 0.09 23.05 -4.80
C GLY A 1032 -1.28 22.51 -4.15
N ALA A 1033 -1.30 22.06 -2.85
CA ALA A 1033 -2.21 21.85 -1.63
C ALA A 1033 -1.91 22.29 0.01
N GLU A 1034 -2.25 23.25 1.03
CA GLU A 1034 -2.72 24.72 1.58
C GLU A 1034 -4.02 25.72 1.51
N GLU A 1035 -4.44 26.34 0.38
CA GLU A 1035 -5.76 26.87 -0.17
C GLU A 1035 -6.92 25.87 -0.61
N ALA A 1036 -6.81 25.12 -1.73
CA ALA A 1036 -7.42 23.83 -2.25
C ALA A 1036 -8.52 23.10 -1.61
N LEU A 1037 -8.46 23.12 -0.33
CA LEU A 1037 -9.37 22.45 0.49
C LEU A 1037 -10.28 23.70 0.79
N ASP A 1038 -10.74 24.29 -0.36
CA ASP A 1038 -11.30 25.57 -0.87
C ASP A 1038 -11.68 25.39 -2.39
N ALA A 1039 -11.20 24.34 -3.10
CA ALA A 1039 -11.51 24.04 -4.51
C ALA A 1039 -12.83 23.29 -4.62
N HIS A 1040 -13.91 24.05 -4.57
CA HIS A 1040 -15.27 23.58 -4.75
C HIS A 1040 -15.86 24.32 -5.95
N PRO A 1041 -16.47 23.62 -6.94
CA PRO A 1041 -17.11 24.22 -8.11
C PRO A 1041 -17.80 25.58 -7.88
N GLY A 1042 -17.55 26.56 -8.75
CA GLY A 1042 -17.90 27.99 -8.60
C GLY A 1042 -16.96 28.98 -7.83
N TYR A 1043 -15.93 28.57 -7.06
CA TYR A 1043 -15.07 29.47 -6.24
C TYR A 1043 -13.99 30.28 -7.01
N HIS A 1044 -13.57 31.45 -6.50
CA HIS A 1044 -12.60 32.34 -7.19
C HIS A 1044 -11.67 33.17 -6.23
N THR A 1045 -10.92 32.53 -5.33
CA THR A 1045 -10.55 33.13 -3.99
C THR A 1045 -9.04 33.16 -3.55
N LEU A 1046 -8.11 33.10 -4.51
CA LEU A 1046 -6.63 32.98 -4.46
C LEU A 1046 -5.87 33.24 -3.15
N VAL A 1047 -5.08 32.30 -2.65
CA VAL A 1047 -4.23 32.41 -1.43
C VAL A 1047 -2.88 33.11 -1.73
N LEU A 1048 -2.97 34.24 -2.43
CA LEU A 1048 -1.87 34.94 -3.08
C LEU A 1048 -1.23 36.06 -2.25
N LYS A 1049 -1.94 36.65 -1.30
CA LYS A 1049 -1.51 37.89 -0.65
C LYS A 1049 -0.21 37.75 0.15
N SER A 1050 -0.14 36.74 1.02
CA SER A 1050 1.09 36.45 1.77
C SER A 1050 2.17 35.85 0.90
N ARG A 1051 1.82 35.49 -0.33
CA ARG A 1051 2.75 34.78 -1.16
C ARG A 1051 3.70 35.80 -1.74
N LYS A 1052 4.88 36.06 -1.14
CA LYS A 1052 6.01 36.83 -1.71
C LYS A 1052 7.37 36.05 -1.81
N GLY A 1053 7.53 35.32 -2.92
CA GLY A 1053 8.69 34.52 -3.36
C GLY A 1053 8.51 33.61 -4.60
N PHE A 1054 7.37 33.63 -5.29
CA PHE A 1054 7.25 33.94 -6.72
C PHE A 1054 7.68 35.38 -6.95
N VAL A 1055 8.05 36.13 -5.91
CA VAL A 1055 9.04 37.17 -6.07
C VAL A 1055 10.48 36.66 -5.98
N ARG A 1056 10.86 35.42 -5.61
CA ARG A 1056 12.20 35.18 -5.00
C ARG A 1056 13.48 35.02 -5.87
N GLU A 1057 13.76 34.45 -7.06
CA GLU A 1057 13.19 33.77 -8.26
C GLU A 1057 13.39 34.13 -9.89
N ALA A 1058 13.72 35.32 -10.50
CA ALA A 1058 13.96 36.17 -11.74
C ALA A 1058 14.97 37.21 -11.32
N LEU A 1059 14.60 38.40 -10.83
CA LEU A 1059 15.46 39.57 -10.87
C LEU A 1059 16.90 39.32 -10.54
N LYS A 1060 17.33 38.77 -9.39
CA LYS A 1060 18.68 38.21 -9.15
C LYS A 1060 19.34 37.29 -10.23
N THR A 1061 18.71 37.07 -11.41
CA THR A 1061 18.96 36.32 -12.69
C THR A 1061 17.98 36.56 -13.91
N GLY A 1062 16.82 37.27 -13.87
CA GLY A 1062 16.03 37.69 -15.05
C GLY A 1062 14.66 38.34 -14.78
N ALA A 1063 13.57 37.75 -15.26
CA ALA A 1063 13.06 38.11 -16.58
C ALA A 1063 11.52 38.43 -16.74
N TYR A 1064 11.10 38.75 -17.99
CA TYR A 1064 9.87 39.35 -18.58
C TYR A 1064 8.37 39.05 -18.09
N LEU A 1065 8.01 38.86 -16.81
CA LEU A 1065 6.82 38.07 -16.32
C LEU A 1065 5.40 38.37 -16.93
N VAL A 1066 4.41 37.44 -16.88
CA VAL A 1066 3.05 37.52 -17.52
C VAL A 1066 1.99 36.90 -16.59
N PRO A 1067 0.78 37.50 -16.51
CA PRO A 1067 -0.42 36.98 -15.84
C PRO A 1067 -1.37 36.15 -16.75
N VAL A 1068 -2.28 35.34 -16.20
CA VAL A 1068 -2.91 34.22 -16.96
C VAL A 1068 -4.24 33.66 -16.40
N TYR A 1069 -5.10 33.05 -17.26
CA TYR A 1069 -6.38 32.43 -16.85
C TYR A 1069 -6.81 31.05 -17.45
N SER A 1070 -7.20 30.03 -16.63
CA SER A 1070 -7.88 28.72 -16.95
C SER A 1070 -9.31 28.63 -16.40
N PHE A 1071 -10.29 28.57 -17.28
CA PHE A 1071 -11.71 28.46 -16.94
C PHE A 1071 -12.20 27.01 -16.95
N GLY A 1072 -13.41 26.79 -16.42
CA GLY A 1072 -14.14 25.50 -16.48
C GLY A 1072 -13.57 24.34 -15.66
N GLU A 1073 -12.43 24.55 -15.02
CA GLU A 1073 -11.53 23.43 -14.76
C GLU A 1073 -11.76 22.70 -13.42
N ASN A 1074 -12.44 23.27 -12.41
CA ASN A 1074 -12.60 22.55 -11.11
C ASN A 1074 -13.82 21.67 -11.06
N GLU A 1075 -14.70 21.97 -11.98
CA GLU A 1075 -15.77 21.13 -12.43
C GLU A 1075 -15.25 19.71 -12.77
N VAL A 1076 -13.94 19.48 -12.96
CA VAL A 1076 -13.33 18.15 -13.14
C VAL A 1076 -13.36 17.24 -11.90
N PHE A 1077 -13.57 17.77 -10.68
CA PHE A 1077 -13.79 16.96 -9.47
C PHE A 1077 -14.64 17.69 -8.41
N ASP A 1078 -15.58 16.97 -7.79
CA ASP A 1078 -16.34 17.45 -6.64
C ASP A 1078 -15.54 17.25 -5.34
N GLN A 1079 -15.64 18.19 -4.40
CA GLN A 1079 -14.90 18.14 -3.13
C GLN A 1079 -15.79 18.43 -1.92
N VAL A 1080 -15.54 17.69 -0.83
CA VAL A 1080 -16.19 17.85 0.47
C VAL A 1080 -15.85 19.19 1.11
N GLU A 1081 -16.88 19.97 1.46
CA GLU A 1081 -16.79 21.26 2.16
C GLU A 1081 -15.92 21.21 3.42
N ASN A 1082 -15.06 22.22 3.56
CA ASN A 1082 -14.10 22.30 4.66
C ASN A 1082 -13.64 23.77 4.90
N PRO A 1083 -14.56 24.68 5.29
CA PRO A 1083 -14.24 26.10 5.46
C PRO A 1083 -13.13 26.37 6.48
N LYS A 1084 -12.45 27.51 6.33
CA LYS A 1084 -11.33 27.95 7.18
C LYS A 1084 -11.77 27.96 8.66
N GLY A 1085 -11.05 27.19 9.49
CA GLY A 1085 -11.39 26.96 10.91
C GLY A 1085 -12.22 25.70 11.21
N SER A 1086 -12.82 25.03 10.23
CA SER A 1086 -13.58 23.77 10.41
C SER A 1086 -12.73 22.60 10.93
N THR A 1087 -13.35 21.52 11.41
CA THR A 1087 -12.63 20.29 11.82
C THR A 1087 -12.02 19.52 10.66
N ILE A 1088 -12.61 19.56 9.46
CA ILE A 1088 -12.01 18.95 8.25
C ILE A 1088 -10.81 19.80 7.80
N ARG A 1089 -10.94 21.13 7.74
CA ARG A 1089 -9.78 22.01 7.54
C ARG A 1089 -8.77 21.87 8.69
N ARG A 1090 -9.17 21.51 9.90
CA ARG A 1090 -8.28 21.10 11.01
C ARG A 1090 -7.92 19.60 11.06
N PHE A 1091 -8.29 18.81 10.04
CA PHE A 1091 -7.64 17.54 9.70
C PHE A 1091 -6.63 17.71 8.56
N GLN A 1092 -6.70 18.82 7.81
CA GLN A 1092 -5.96 18.95 6.56
C GLN A 1092 -5.07 20.21 6.45
N SER A 1093 -5.40 21.34 7.07
CA SER A 1093 -4.56 22.57 7.01
C SER A 1093 -3.35 22.45 7.90
N TRP A 1094 -3.66 22.17 9.16
CA TRP A 1094 -2.71 21.78 10.17
C TRP A 1094 -2.03 20.43 9.79
N VAL A 1095 -2.36 19.83 8.62
CA VAL A 1095 -1.53 18.83 7.91
C VAL A 1095 -0.11 19.26 7.63
N LYS A 1096 0.39 20.37 8.22
CA LYS A 1096 1.68 20.97 7.86
C LYS A 1096 2.77 21.50 8.90
N HIS A 1097 3.72 20.64 9.34
CA HIS A 1097 5.13 20.78 9.86
C HIS A 1097 6.00 19.44 9.88
N LEU A 1098 5.93 18.53 8.87
CA LEU A 1098 6.52 17.14 8.70
C LEU A 1098 6.28 16.51 7.27
N ALA A 1099 5.07 16.03 6.92
CA ALA A 1099 4.78 14.99 5.91
C ALA A 1099 4.88 15.26 4.38
N GLY A 1100 4.81 16.50 3.88
CA GLY A 1100 5.25 16.76 2.49
C GLY A 1100 4.25 16.59 1.34
N PHE A 1101 2.95 16.37 1.58
CA PHE A 1101 1.86 16.42 0.58
C PHE A 1101 0.48 16.61 1.26
N SER A 1102 -0.62 16.39 0.56
CA SER A 1102 -1.97 16.71 1.00
C SER A 1102 -3.03 15.67 0.70
N LEU A 1103 -4.19 15.79 1.37
CA LEU A 1103 -5.31 14.88 1.21
C LEU A 1103 -6.64 15.63 0.98
N PRO A 1104 -6.96 15.96 -0.30
CA PRO A 1104 -8.31 16.36 -0.67
C PRO A 1104 -9.25 15.21 -0.39
N PHE A 1105 -10.47 15.51 0.03
CA PHE A 1105 -11.55 14.53 0.14
C PHE A 1105 -12.54 14.82 -0.97
N PHE A 1106 -12.43 14.04 -2.05
CA PHE A 1106 -13.02 14.36 -3.33
C PHE A 1106 -13.53 13.11 -4.05
N HIS A 1107 -14.35 13.34 -5.07
CA HIS A 1107 -14.68 12.33 -6.06
C HIS A 1107 -14.79 12.94 -7.46
N GLY A 1108 -14.67 12.07 -8.45
CA GLY A 1108 -15.19 12.29 -9.78
C GLY A 1108 -16.11 11.13 -10.14
N ARG A 1109 -15.98 10.63 -11.37
CA ARG A 1109 -16.73 9.49 -11.90
C ARG A 1109 -16.02 8.14 -11.72
N GLY A 1110 -16.79 7.06 -11.88
CA GLY A 1110 -16.30 5.69 -11.97
C GLY A 1110 -15.87 5.31 -13.39
N ILE A 1111 -15.14 4.19 -13.48
CA ILE A 1111 -14.61 3.63 -14.75
C ILE A 1111 -15.76 3.38 -15.74
N PHE A 1112 -16.84 2.74 -15.30
CA PHE A 1112 -18.05 2.44 -16.08
C PHE A 1112 -19.10 3.56 -16.06
N GLN A 1113 -18.67 4.82 -16.17
CA GLN A 1113 -19.53 6.03 -16.20
C GLN A 1113 -20.45 6.28 -14.99
N LEU A 1114 -20.31 5.51 -13.90
CA LEU A 1114 -20.99 5.78 -12.62
C LEU A 1114 -20.63 7.18 -12.09
N THR A 1115 -21.55 7.86 -11.43
CA THR A 1115 -21.38 9.25 -10.93
C THR A 1115 -20.49 9.38 -9.68
N PHE A 1116 -19.78 8.32 -9.28
CA PHE A 1116 -18.89 8.32 -8.12
C PHE A 1116 -17.66 7.44 -8.39
N GLY A 1117 -16.47 7.96 -8.11
CA GLY A 1117 -15.19 7.27 -8.27
C GLY A 1117 -14.00 8.23 -8.23
N TYR A 1118 -12.83 7.77 -8.70
CA TYR A 1118 -11.59 8.57 -8.70
C TYR A 1118 -11.14 9.04 -10.09
N LEU A 1119 -11.91 8.76 -11.16
CA LEU A 1119 -11.62 9.35 -12.46
C LEU A 1119 -12.21 10.76 -12.53
N PRO A 1120 -11.49 11.74 -13.09
CA PRO A 1120 -12.00 13.10 -13.28
C PRO A 1120 -13.24 13.14 -14.17
N PHE A 1121 -14.11 14.11 -13.94
CA PHE A 1121 -15.21 14.46 -14.83
C PHE A 1121 -14.68 15.02 -16.17
N ARG A 1122 -15.51 14.93 -17.21
CA ARG A 1122 -15.21 15.50 -18.53
C ARG A 1122 -15.83 16.89 -18.60
N LYS A 1123 -15.03 17.92 -18.34
CA LYS A 1123 -15.42 19.33 -18.37
C LYS A 1123 -14.39 20.11 -19.20
N PRO A 1124 -14.80 21.18 -19.91
CA PRO A 1124 -13.92 21.98 -20.75
C PRO A 1124 -12.92 22.79 -19.94
N ILE A 1125 -11.78 23.11 -20.56
CA ILE A 1125 -10.65 23.79 -19.92
C ILE A 1125 -10.13 24.86 -20.87
N ASP A 1126 -10.41 26.12 -20.58
CA ASP A 1126 -10.18 27.23 -21.50
C ASP A 1126 -9.18 28.24 -20.96
N THR A 1127 -8.17 28.58 -21.75
CA THR A 1127 -6.87 28.86 -21.16
C THR A 1127 -6.14 30.01 -21.86
N VAL A 1128 -5.70 31.05 -21.13
CA VAL A 1128 -5.33 32.35 -21.71
C VAL A 1128 -4.01 32.95 -21.19
N VAL A 1129 -3.01 33.08 -22.07
CA VAL A 1129 -1.70 33.72 -21.80
C VAL A 1129 -1.82 35.24 -21.92
N GLY A 1130 -1.63 36.01 -20.84
CA GLY A 1130 -1.69 37.48 -20.84
C GLY A 1130 -0.42 38.22 -21.30
N GLU A 1131 -0.30 39.50 -20.87
CA GLU A 1131 0.74 40.45 -21.33
C GLU A 1131 2.04 40.48 -20.47
N PRO A 1132 3.22 40.56 -21.10
CA PRO A 1132 4.52 40.70 -20.43
C PRO A 1132 4.84 42.15 -19.99
N ILE A 1133 4.72 42.51 -18.69
CA ILE A 1133 5.01 43.87 -18.15
C ILE A 1133 6.46 43.99 -17.63
N PRO A 1134 7.22 45.12 -17.73
CA PRO A 1134 8.67 45.34 -17.43
C PRO A 1134 9.17 45.35 -15.96
N VAL A 1135 10.44 44.97 -15.80
CA VAL A 1135 11.32 45.11 -14.64
C VAL A 1135 12.77 45.08 -15.11
N THR A 1136 13.69 45.29 -14.17
CA THR A 1136 15.15 45.19 -14.27
C THR A 1136 15.62 44.54 -12.98
N LYS A 1137 16.91 44.33 -12.83
CA LYS A 1137 17.41 42.98 -12.66
C LYS A 1137 18.90 43.27 -12.52
N VAL A 1138 19.68 43.24 -11.42
CA VAL A 1138 19.59 43.15 -9.93
C VAL A 1138 19.89 41.84 -9.06
N PRO A 1139 21.09 41.47 -8.42
CA PRO A 1139 21.36 40.32 -7.45
C PRO A 1139 21.06 40.13 -5.88
N ASN A 1140 20.88 41.07 -4.91
CA ASN A 1140 20.05 40.81 -3.68
C ASN A 1140 18.90 41.83 -3.33
N PRO A 1141 17.62 41.44 -3.37
CA PRO A 1141 16.41 42.33 -3.36
C PRO A 1141 15.79 42.83 -2.05
N THR A 1142 15.56 44.15 -1.94
CA THR A 1142 14.86 44.96 -0.90
C THR A 1142 13.39 44.55 -0.74
N GLN A 1143 12.84 44.36 0.46
CA GLN A 1143 11.43 43.92 0.67
C GLN A 1143 10.39 44.87 0.08
N GLU A 1144 10.82 46.05 -0.32
CA GLU A 1144 10.12 47.12 -0.98
C GLU A 1144 10.01 46.83 -2.48
N GLN A 1145 11.15 46.61 -3.14
CA GLN A 1145 11.22 46.07 -4.50
C GLN A 1145 10.42 44.76 -4.61
N ILE A 1146 10.54 43.89 -3.60
CA ILE A 1146 9.82 42.60 -3.52
C ILE A 1146 8.29 42.81 -3.58
N ASP A 1147 7.80 43.94 -3.09
CA ASP A 1147 6.39 44.18 -2.81
C ASP A 1147 5.74 45.08 -3.87
N GLU A 1148 6.47 46.05 -4.41
CA GLU A 1148 6.10 46.83 -5.59
C GLU A 1148 5.71 45.92 -6.77
N LEU A 1149 6.62 45.02 -7.14
CA LEU A 1149 6.46 44.20 -8.34
C LEU A 1149 5.70 42.89 -8.08
N HIS A 1150 5.34 42.63 -6.83
CA HIS A 1150 4.17 41.83 -6.52
C HIS A 1150 2.92 42.51 -7.05
N GLU A 1151 2.68 43.75 -6.63
CA GLU A 1151 1.37 44.37 -6.80
C GLU A 1151 1.06 44.64 -8.28
N ILE A 1152 2.07 45.06 -9.05
CA ILE A 1152 2.04 45.17 -10.52
C ILE A 1152 1.62 43.84 -11.19
N TYR A 1153 1.95 42.69 -10.58
CA TYR A 1153 1.54 41.39 -11.11
C TYR A 1153 0.06 41.09 -10.87
N VAL A 1154 -0.40 41.22 -9.62
CA VAL A 1154 -1.80 40.96 -9.25
C VAL A 1154 -2.74 41.82 -10.09
N GLU A 1155 -2.32 43.05 -10.39
CA GLU A 1155 -3.10 44.02 -11.16
C GLU A 1155 -3.44 43.52 -12.56
N LYS A 1156 -2.45 43.32 -13.46
CA LYS A 1156 -2.71 42.87 -14.84
C LYS A 1156 -3.40 41.51 -14.91
N LEU A 1157 -3.36 40.75 -13.82
CA LEU A 1157 -3.94 39.43 -13.72
C LEU A 1157 -5.40 39.45 -13.29
N ASN A 1158 -5.72 40.29 -12.31
CA ASN A 1158 -7.09 40.70 -12.07
C ASN A 1158 -7.72 41.26 -13.35
N SER A 1159 -7.00 42.09 -14.12
CA SER A 1159 -7.45 42.56 -15.43
C SER A 1159 -7.72 41.41 -16.41
N LEU A 1160 -6.80 40.44 -16.53
CA LEU A 1160 -6.96 39.29 -17.42
C LEU A 1160 -8.10 38.34 -17.01
N PHE A 1161 -8.41 38.24 -15.71
CA PHE A 1161 -9.65 37.59 -15.29
C PHE A 1161 -10.86 38.34 -15.81
N GLU A 1162 -10.96 39.61 -15.42
CA GLU A 1162 -12.16 40.43 -15.63
C GLU A 1162 -12.46 40.59 -17.14
N GLU A 1163 -11.44 40.64 -17.99
CA GLU A 1163 -11.56 40.63 -19.46
C GLU A 1163 -12.18 39.33 -20.00
N HIS A 1164 -11.79 38.17 -19.47
CA HIS A 1164 -12.13 36.88 -20.06
C HIS A 1164 -13.27 36.12 -19.37
N LYS A 1165 -13.65 36.49 -18.15
CA LYS A 1165 -14.51 35.64 -17.29
C LYS A 1165 -15.85 35.22 -17.88
N GLN A 1166 -16.57 36.17 -18.47
CA GLN A 1166 -17.88 35.91 -19.07
C GLN A 1166 -17.79 34.98 -20.30
N ARG A 1167 -16.68 35.04 -21.05
CA ARG A 1167 -16.46 34.25 -22.27
C ARG A 1167 -16.45 32.74 -22.01
N TYR A 1168 -16.07 32.35 -20.79
CA TYR A 1168 -15.86 30.95 -20.42
C TYR A 1168 -16.72 30.53 -19.21
N GLY A 1169 -17.91 31.12 -19.10
CA GLY A 1169 -18.98 30.66 -18.20
C GLY A 1169 -18.89 31.12 -16.75
N VAL A 1170 -18.02 32.07 -16.40
CA VAL A 1170 -17.96 32.65 -15.05
C VAL A 1170 -18.86 33.89 -14.98
N PRO A 1171 -19.77 34.01 -13.99
CA PRO A 1171 -20.67 35.14 -13.86
C PRO A 1171 -19.97 36.50 -13.73
N ALA A 1172 -20.64 37.58 -14.18
CA ALA A 1172 -20.06 38.92 -14.27
C ALA A 1172 -19.74 39.53 -12.89
N GLU A 1173 -20.52 39.18 -11.88
CA GLU A 1173 -20.39 39.57 -10.48
C GLU A 1173 -19.27 38.83 -9.73
N THR A 1174 -18.83 37.67 -10.23
CA THR A 1174 -17.75 36.88 -9.62
C THR A 1174 -16.42 37.59 -9.77
N LYS A 1175 -15.73 37.83 -8.65
CA LYS A 1175 -14.46 38.57 -8.56
C LYS A 1175 -13.31 37.64 -8.17
N LEU A 1176 -12.07 38.07 -8.46
CA LEU A 1176 -10.91 37.63 -7.68
C LEU A 1176 -11.13 37.92 -6.19
N VAL A 1177 -10.67 37.02 -5.33
CA VAL A 1177 -10.27 37.36 -3.96
C VAL A 1177 -8.81 36.98 -3.77
N ILE A 1178 -8.04 37.81 -3.07
CA ILE A 1178 -6.60 37.65 -2.83
C ILE A 1178 -6.33 37.49 -1.31
N ALA A 1179 -6.20 36.24 -0.87
CA ALA A 1179 -6.13 35.70 0.50
C ALA A 1179 -4.77 35.07 0.88
#